data_AF-A0A0W4ZAR9-F1
#
_entry.id   AF-A0A0W4ZAR9-F1
#
_cell.length_a   1.000
_cell.length_b   1.000
_cell.length_c   1.000
_cell.angle_alpha   90.00
_cell.angle_beta   90.00
_cell.angle_gamma   90.00
#
_symmetry.space_group_name_H-M   'P 1'
#
loop_
_entity.id
_entity.type
_entity.pdbx_description
1 polymer ?
#
loop_
_entity_poly.entity_id
_entity_poly.type
_entity_poly.pdbx_seq_one_letter_code
_entity_poly.pdbx_strand_id
1 'polypeptide(L)'
;MFFSMINKIIVLGILILIVPTYGNQSTHLKARDSQVSAKFTPFKDFVAKDEDIIVYILKEDYKDQDKCESKLEEYCKELKVIDPGLNKVHTKVKEICENKKKKCKDIKVKIEKKIHEIAELIEDLEEEDFFYEGCDQYYQTCMLFEHIKEKDVLDSCSMLRYSCYFLRDTEMRNEVILRAFGTSIIESKDFEEKKQEICPTLIKKGDDLVFFCLEDNSLENFNESIDEFCNSLSDLINKNKKEEVCHEKLGIYPLLKKRCEKINNKFKGLCEGKNITYRPPVKDFNPIEPKMTLLEMIDLENLYKEGRNRGLILGALEKTLDDMLNHLSLGSSDNREEQCKNVLNTRCSYLKTISSEFKELCEKKNKYEEKCKDISDITDRCRKFRMRLYQDGTSTEFKDEGKSGILSYDQLSTSFSENECLEVISECEYIKGLCKPNMLIECQNLKLACHKKKEDQLFIKLIGSELYKLNKLGSNDERFNKCQRIVMEKCATFKNNNVEIFMRCLRPKEICLRFEKIISSQLKDLEQLFNAVGDSPKEKDCIKLKEGCEGILKDLGLNNEKCVKLKERCEYFRVRKELKYAFLKEESDALADNQKCMKALKDKCDKLSKGEENLYRVSCNSLEETCKFMVSEAKNHCDILKNNMQEHKILDKTKGSNQTLVKKLCTTWGSYCRQLMENCPDTLKKGSNSHNEKGVCLQLKENCKPFWVEKKVEDKPAKEEEKKVEDKPAKEEEKKVEDKPSKEEVKPNEGIKIKVTEMIKIMFLGVIVMGMM
;
A
#
# COMPACT_ATOMS: atom_id res chain seq x y z
N MET A 1 4.80 -18.33 -46.74
CA MET A 1 5.55 -17.64 -45.66
C MET A 1 5.41 -16.12 -45.68
N PHE A 2 5.35 -15.44 -46.83
CA PHE A 2 5.18 -13.98 -46.90
C PHE A 2 3.84 -13.43 -46.35
N PHE A 3 2.73 -14.16 -46.53
CA PHE A 3 1.41 -13.75 -46.00
C PHE A 3 1.31 -13.77 -44.46
N SER A 4 2.13 -14.56 -43.77
CA SER A 4 2.15 -14.59 -42.29
C SER A 4 2.91 -13.41 -41.68
N MET A 5 3.82 -12.80 -42.44
CA MET A 5 4.58 -11.62 -42.00
C MET A 5 3.75 -10.35 -42.17
N ILE A 6 3.01 -10.23 -43.28
CA ILE A 6 2.15 -9.07 -43.55
C ILE A 6 1.00 -8.99 -42.53
N ASN A 7 0.34 -10.11 -42.21
CA ASN A 7 -0.70 -10.12 -41.18
C ASN A 7 -0.16 -9.79 -39.78
N LYS A 8 1.09 -10.17 -39.45
CA LYS A 8 1.71 -9.79 -38.17
C LYS A 8 2.04 -8.30 -38.10
N ILE A 9 2.46 -7.69 -39.20
CA ILE A 9 2.76 -6.25 -39.27
C ILE A 9 1.46 -5.42 -39.23
N ILE A 10 0.39 -5.87 -39.90
CA ILE A 10 -0.92 -5.21 -39.85
C ILE A 10 -1.53 -5.31 -38.45
N VAL A 11 -1.43 -6.47 -37.79
CA VAL A 11 -1.90 -6.64 -36.40
C VAL A 11 -1.06 -5.82 -35.42
N LEU A 12 0.26 -5.70 -35.62
CA LEU A 12 1.10 -4.81 -34.81
C LEU A 12 0.75 -3.33 -35.04
N GLY A 13 0.49 -2.92 -36.29
CA GLY A 13 0.10 -1.57 -36.64
C GLY A 13 -1.25 -1.17 -36.05
N ILE A 14 -2.21 -2.10 -36.03
CA ILE A 14 -3.53 -1.91 -35.40
C ILE A 14 -3.39 -1.85 -33.87
N LEU A 15 -2.54 -2.69 -33.26
CA LEU A 15 -2.26 -2.64 -31.82
C LEU A 15 -1.58 -1.33 -31.39
N ILE A 16 -0.68 -0.78 -32.20
CA ILE A 16 0.00 0.50 -31.91
C ILE A 16 -0.96 1.69 -32.07
N LEU A 17 -1.97 1.60 -32.95
CA LEU A 17 -2.97 2.67 -33.17
C LEU A 17 -4.17 2.62 -32.19
N ILE A 18 -4.46 1.48 -31.55
CA ILE A 18 -5.56 1.36 -30.58
C ILE A 18 -5.13 1.76 -29.15
N VAL A 19 -3.85 1.62 -28.81
CA VAL A 19 -3.34 1.96 -27.46
C VAL A 19 -3.52 3.44 -27.05
N PRO A 20 -3.53 4.45 -27.94
CA PRO A 20 -3.73 5.84 -27.52
C PRO A 20 -5.19 6.31 -27.41
N THR A 21 -6.19 5.58 -27.93
CA THR A 21 -7.53 6.16 -28.17
C THR A 21 -8.64 5.70 -27.21
N TYR A 22 -8.43 4.66 -26.39
CA TYR A 22 -9.41 4.24 -25.37
C TYR A 22 -8.83 3.92 -23.98
N GLY A 23 -7.62 4.40 -23.69
CA GLY A 23 -6.91 4.16 -22.42
C GLY A 23 -6.89 5.34 -21.44
N ASN A 24 -7.95 6.16 -21.35
CA ASN A 24 -7.95 7.35 -20.48
C ASN A 24 -9.02 7.35 -19.38
N GLN A 25 -9.26 6.18 -18.77
CA GLN A 25 -9.95 6.03 -17.48
C GLN A 25 -9.33 4.86 -16.69
N SER A 26 -8.07 4.99 -16.26
CA SER A 26 -7.48 4.40 -15.03
C SER A 26 -5.94 4.51 -15.01
N THR A 27 -5.36 5.65 -15.41
CA THR A 27 -3.89 5.86 -15.34
C THR A 27 -3.35 6.05 -13.92
N HIS A 28 -4.13 5.78 -12.86
CA HIS A 28 -3.64 5.67 -11.49
C HIS A 28 -2.92 4.35 -11.18
N LEU A 29 -2.95 3.40 -12.11
CA LEU A 29 -2.19 2.16 -12.02
C LEU A 29 -1.46 1.94 -13.35
N LYS A 30 -0.36 2.66 -13.56
CA LYS A 30 0.79 1.92 -14.10
C LYS A 30 1.12 0.90 -13.03
N ALA A 31 0.67 -0.32 -13.27
CA ALA A 31 1.27 -1.50 -12.68
C ALA A 31 2.78 -1.23 -12.67
N ARG A 32 3.36 -1.21 -11.47
CA ARG A 32 4.75 -1.62 -11.32
C ARG A 32 4.80 -2.97 -12.02
N ASP A 33 5.27 -2.98 -13.25
CA ASP A 33 5.76 -4.21 -13.84
C ASP A 33 6.65 -4.84 -12.78
N SER A 34 6.42 -6.11 -12.50
CA SER A 34 7.26 -6.96 -11.67
C SER A 34 8.69 -7.12 -12.22
N GLN A 35 9.07 -6.31 -13.23
CA GLN A 35 10.40 -6.14 -13.78
C GLN A 35 10.98 -4.72 -13.63
N VAL A 36 10.25 -3.74 -13.07
CA VAL A 36 10.90 -2.51 -12.59
C VAL A 36 11.47 -2.80 -11.23
N SER A 37 12.68 -3.36 -11.28
CA SER A 37 13.70 -3.35 -10.25
C SER A 37 13.20 -2.90 -8.87
N ALA A 38 13.21 -3.82 -7.91
CA ALA A 38 13.83 -3.48 -6.64
C ALA A 38 15.26 -3.01 -6.97
N LYS A 39 15.38 -1.75 -7.42
CA LYS A 39 16.63 -1.02 -7.45
C LYS A 39 16.83 -0.73 -5.98
N PHE A 40 17.36 -1.71 -5.28
CA PHE A 40 18.03 -1.48 -4.02
C PHE A 40 19.13 -0.47 -4.34
N THR A 41 18.84 0.79 -4.08
CA THR A 41 19.82 1.86 -4.16
C THR A 41 20.93 1.51 -3.16
N PRO A 42 22.21 1.75 -3.49
CA PRO A 42 23.31 1.28 -2.66
C PRO A 42 23.30 2.00 -1.32
N PHE A 43 23.10 1.28 -0.22
CA PHE A 43 23.66 1.74 1.05
C PHE A 43 25.18 1.66 0.95
N LYS A 44 25.81 2.74 1.39
CA LYS A 44 27.25 2.91 1.38
C LYS A 44 27.86 2.13 2.55
N ASP A 45 28.90 1.35 2.22
CA ASP A 45 29.94 0.82 3.11
C ASP A 45 29.60 -0.28 4.13
N PHE A 46 28.67 -1.23 3.83
CA PHE A 46 28.78 -2.55 4.49
C PHE A 46 29.93 -3.34 3.85
N VAL A 47 31.16 -3.02 4.28
CA VAL A 47 32.34 -3.84 4.01
C VAL A 47 32.42 -4.88 5.14
N ALA A 48 31.59 -5.92 5.09
CA ALA A 48 31.56 -7.01 6.08
C ALA A 48 32.99 -7.45 6.44
N LYS A 49 33.51 -7.20 7.64
CA LYS A 49 34.89 -7.62 7.93
C LYS A 49 34.91 -9.16 8.01
N ASP A 50 36.07 -9.76 7.76
CA ASP A 50 36.17 -11.23 7.82
C ASP A 50 35.72 -11.74 9.19
N GLU A 51 36.08 -11.01 10.26
CA GLU A 51 35.69 -11.35 11.62
C GLU A 51 34.18 -11.40 11.83
N ASP A 52 33.42 -10.52 11.16
CA ASP A 52 31.95 -10.48 11.24
C ASP A 52 31.33 -11.72 10.60
N ILE A 53 31.82 -12.11 9.43
CA ILE A 53 31.37 -13.31 8.74
C ILE A 53 31.74 -14.55 9.55
N ILE A 54 32.95 -14.59 10.10
CA ILE A 54 33.46 -15.73 10.86
C ILE A 54 32.67 -15.89 12.17
N VAL A 55 32.42 -14.82 12.95
CA VAL A 55 31.64 -14.94 14.19
C VAL A 55 30.23 -15.47 13.92
N TYR A 56 29.60 -15.03 12.82
CA TYR A 56 28.28 -15.51 12.43
C TYR A 56 28.25 -16.99 12.04
N ILE A 57 29.35 -17.53 11.50
CA ILE A 57 29.51 -18.95 11.19
C ILE A 57 29.83 -19.75 12.46
N LEU A 58 30.73 -19.25 13.31
CA LEU A 58 31.18 -19.95 14.52
C LEU A 58 30.14 -19.95 15.64
N LYS A 59 29.29 -18.92 15.74
CA LYS A 59 28.34 -18.76 16.85
C LYS A 59 29.07 -18.87 18.20
N GLU A 60 28.50 -19.53 19.20
CA GLU A 60 29.12 -19.83 20.50
C GLU A 60 30.50 -20.53 20.43
N ASP A 61 30.81 -21.24 19.34
CA ASP A 61 32.07 -21.97 19.21
C ASP A 61 33.30 -21.05 19.04
N TYR A 62 33.11 -19.73 18.86
CA TYR A 62 34.23 -18.77 18.75
C TYR A 62 35.16 -18.75 19.98
N LYS A 63 34.65 -19.14 21.15
CA LYS A 63 35.38 -19.19 22.43
C LYS A 63 36.51 -20.22 22.39
N ASP A 64 36.36 -21.22 21.53
CA ASP A 64 37.29 -22.32 21.33
C ASP A 64 38.04 -22.10 20.01
N GLN A 65 39.27 -21.61 20.14
CA GLN A 65 40.14 -21.30 19.02
C GLN A 65 40.40 -22.53 18.13
N ASP A 66 40.41 -23.73 18.73
CA ASP A 66 40.68 -25.00 18.03
C ASP A 66 39.47 -25.43 17.18
N LYS A 67 38.25 -25.00 17.55
CA LYS A 67 37.05 -25.27 16.77
C LYS A 67 36.91 -24.40 15.52
N CYS A 68 37.57 -23.24 15.47
CA CYS A 68 37.41 -22.30 14.35
C CYS A 68 37.66 -22.97 12.99
N GLU A 69 38.79 -23.67 12.85
CA GLU A 69 39.14 -24.32 11.58
C GLU A 69 38.14 -25.41 11.21
N SER A 70 37.73 -26.24 12.20
CA SER A 70 36.79 -27.35 11.97
C SER A 70 35.41 -26.87 11.51
N LYS A 71 34.90 -25.78 12.09
CA LYS A 71 33.59 -25.19 11.75
C LYS A 71 33.61 -24.49 10.40
N LEU A 72 34.69 -23.76 10.10
CA LEU A 72 34.86 -23.20 8.75
C LEU A 72 35.05 -24.31 7.71
N GLU A 73 35.68 -25.43 8.05
CA GLU A 73 35.80 -26.59 7.17
C GLU A 73 34.43 -27.20 6.86
N GLU A 74 33.60 -27.42 7.89
CA GLU A 74 32.23 -27.92 7.76
C GLU A 74 31.40 -26.98 6.86
N TYR A 75 31.35 -25.70 7.21
CA TYR A 75 30.62 -24.67 6.46
C TYR A 75 31.03 -24.63 4.98
N CYS A 76 32.33 -24.57 4.70
CA CYS A 76 32.83 -24.50 3.34
C CYS A 76 32.61 -25.81 2.56
N LYS A 77 32.61 -26.97 3.22
CA LYS A 77 32.26 -28.25 2.59
C LYS A 77 30.80 -28.26 2.16
N GLU A 78 29.88 -27.80 3.01
CA GLU A 78 28.46 -27.70 2.66
C GLU A 78 28.24 -26.82 1.42
N LEU A 79 28.90 -25.66 1.35
CA LEU A 79 28.84 -24.79 0.18
C LEU A 79 29.42 -25.45 -1.09
N LYS A 80 30.55 -26.17 -0.97
CA LYS A 80 31.20 -26.86 -2.09
C LYS A 80 30.40 -28.04 -2.65
N VAL A 81 29.53 -28.66 -1.84
CA VAL A 81 28.60 -29.68 -2.35
C VAL A 81 27.66 -29.07 -3.40
N ILE A 82 27.26 -27.81 -3.23
CA ILE A 82 26.32 -27.13 -4.12
C ILE A 82 27.04 -26.39 -5.26
N ASP A 83 28.16 -25.74 -4.94
CA ASP A 83 29.01 -24.98 -5.86
C ASP A 83 30.49 -25.29 -5.61
N PRO A 84 31.06 -26.32 -6.28
CA PRO A 84 32.42 -26.80 -6.01
C PRO A 84 33.50 -25.72 -6.12
N GLY A 85 33.30 -24.71 -6.97
CA GLY A 85 34.24 -23.61 -7.21
C GLY A 85 34.02 -22.38 -6.32
N LEU A 86 32.95 -22.36 -5.50
CA LEU A 86 32.55 -21.20 -4.69
C LEU A 86 32.47 -19.91 -5.54
N ASN A 87 31.99 -20.03 -6.78
CA ASN A 87 31.83 -18.91 -7.71
C ASN A 87 30.49 -18.16 -7.51
N LYS A 88 29.57 -18.74 -6.75
CA LYS A 88 28.23 -18.22 -6.46
C LYS A 88 28.09 -17.71 -5.02
N VAL A 89 29.19 -17.58 -4.30
CA VAL A 89 29.22 -16.97 -2.96
C VAL A 89 29.91 -15.61 -3.02
N HIS A 90 29.71 -14.82 -1.97
CA HIS A 90 30.41 -13.55 -1.82
C HIS A 90 31.94 -13.76 -1.82
N THR A 91 32.69 -12.83 -2.42
CA THR A 91 34.16 -12.92 -2.56
C THR A 91 34.87 -13.19 -1.23
N LYS A 92 34.47 -12.49 -0.16
CA LYS A 92 35.00 -12.72 1.19
C LYS A 92 34.74 -14.14 1.73
N VAL A 93 33.57 -14.71 1.44
CA VAL A 93 33.26 -16.09 1.84
C VAL A 93 34.19 -17.07 1.12
N LYS A 94 34.43 -16.84 -0.18
CA LYS A 94 35.40 -17.61 -0.96
C LYS A 94 36.81 -17.50 -0.36
N GLU A 95 37.26 -16.29 -0.07
CA GLU A 95 38.58 -16.05 0.55
C GLU A 95 38.73 -16.71 1.93
N ILE A 96 37.66 -16.70 2.75
CA ILE A 96 37.63 -17.39 4.04
C ILE A 96 37.77 -18.90 3.85
N CYS A 97 37.05 -19.47 2.90
CA CYS A 97 37.12 -20.89 2.60
C CYS A 97 38.46 -21.36 2.02
N GLU A 98 39.19 -20.49 1.34
CA GLU A 98 40.52 -20.76 0.79
C GLU A 98 41.64 -20.60 1.84
N ASN A 99 41.46 -19.71 2.83
CA ASN A 99 42.52 -19.33 3.79
C ASN A 99 42.14 -19.57 5.27
N LYS A 100 41.38 -20.62 5.57
CA LYS A 100 40.80 -20.91 6.90
C LYS A 100 41.78 -20.73 8.06
N LYS A 101 42.96 -21.36 8.00
CA LYS A 101 43.98 -21.27 9.06
C LYS A 101 44.41 -19.84 9.37
N LYS A 102 44.67 -19.06 8.32
CA LYS A 102 45.09 -17.65 8.44
C LYS A 102 43.95 -16.79 9.01
N LYS A 103 42.71 -17.07 8.61
CA LYS A 103 41.53 -16.32 9.06
C LYS A 103 41.14 -16.66 10.51
N CYS A 104 41.40 -17.88 10.95
CA CYS A 104 41.23 -18.28 12.35
C CYS A 104 42.29 -17.67 13.26
N LYS A 105 43.47 -17.30 12.77
CA LYS A 105 44.54 -16.74 13.62
C LYS A 105 44.05 -15.50 14.40
N ASP A 106 44.21 -15.56 15.72
CA ASP A 106 43.83 -14.51 16.68
C ASP A 106 42.33 -14.11 16.62
N ILE A 107 41.48 -14.96 16.03
CA ILE A 107 40.06 -14.62 15.80
C ILE A 107 39.30 -14.43 17.10
N LYS A 108 39.60 -15.24 18.12
CA LYS A 108 38.99 -15.13 19.45
C LYS A 108 39.21 -13.74 20.04
N VAL A 109 40.47 -13.28 20.09
CA VAL A 109 40.84 -11.96 20.62
C VAL A 109 40.15 -10.84 19.83
N LYS A 110 40.08 -10.98 18.50
CA LYS A 110 39.41 -10.00 17.65
C LYS A 110 37.89 -9.95 17.91
N ILE A 111 37.25 -11.10 18.11
CA ILE A 111 35.82 -11.18 18.41
C ILE A 111 35.54 -10.65 19.82
N GLU A 112 36.33 -11.02 20.83
CA GLU A 112 36.20 -10.51 22.21
C GLU A 112 36.34 -8.99 22.25
N LYS A 113 37.31 -8.43 21.53
CA LYS A 113 37.44 -6.97 21.39
C LYS A 113 36.17 -6.35 20.80
N LYS A 114 35.61 -6.94 19.73
CA LYS A 114 34.37 -6.45 19.12
C LYS A 114 33.17 -6.59 20.04
N ILE A 115 33.06 -7.66 20.83
CA ILE A 115 31.97 -7.83 21.80
C ILE A 115 32.01 -6.67 22.81
N HIS A 116 33.21 -6.28 23.27
CA HIS A 116 33.35 -5.13 24.16
C HIS A 116 32.96 -3.82 23.47
N GLU A 117 33.43 -3.58 22.24
CA GLU A 117 33.04 -2.41 21.43
C GLU A 117 31.51 -2.37 21.21
N ILE A 118 30.85 -3.52 21.07
CA ILE A 118 29.39 -3.63 20.92
C ILE A 118 28.67 -3.33 22.23
N ALA A 119 29.19 -3.80 23.36
CA ALA A 119 28.63 -3.51 24.68
C ALA A 119 28.68 -2.00 24.99
N GLU A 120 29.82 -1.34 24.74
CA GLU A 120 29.94 0.12 24.88
C GLU A 120 28.94 0.87 23.98
N LEU A 121 28.86 0.47 22.70
CA LEU A 121 27.91 1.05 21.74
C LEU A 121 26.44 0.90 22.17
N ILE A 122 26.13 -0.12 22.94
CA ILE A 122 24.80 -0.40 23.46
C ILE A 122 24.52 0.39 24.74
N GLU A 123 25.51 0.53 25.62
CA GLU A 123 25.40 1.39 26.81
C GLU A 123 25.18 2.86 26.39
N ASP A 124 25.91 3.36 25.40
CA ASP A 124 25.72 4.71 24.84
C ASP A 124 24.29 4.93 24.31
N LEU A 125 23.66 3.87 23.76
CA LEU A 125 22.30 3.92 23.24
C LEU A 125 21.22 3.96 24.31
N GLU A 126 21.51 3.47 25.52
CA GLU A 126 20.58 3.56 26.65
C GLU A 126 20.58 4.98 27.24
N GLU A 127 21.63 5.77 27.01
CA GLU A 127 21.80 7.13 27.52
C GLU A 127 21.37 8.24 26.55
N GLU A 128 21.44 8.04 25.23
CA GLU A 128 20.94 8.98 24.22
C GLU A 128 19.48 8.67 23.81
N ASP A 129 18.65 9.70 23.59
CA ASP A 129 17.32 9.54 22.99
C ASP A 129 17.44 8.74 21.68
N PHE A 130 16.93 7.51 21.71
CA PHE A 130 17.16 6.52 20.67
C PHE A 130 16.60 6.97 19.30
N PHE A 131 17.46 7.46 18.40
CA PHE A 131 17.05 7.96 17.08
C PHE A 131 16.97 6.87 15.99
N TYR A 132 16.03 7.07 15.06
CA TYR A 132 15.74 6.28 13.86
C TYR A 132 16.99 5.79 13.08
N GLU A 133 18.05 6.57 13.11
CA GLU A 133 19.23 6.33 12.29
C GLU A 133 20.17 5.26 12.82
N GLY A 134 20.16 5.02 14.14
CA GLY A 134 20.92 3.94 14.75
C GLY A 134 20.38 2.57 14.34
N CYS A 135 19.06 2.47 14.11
CA CYS A 135 18.40 1.19 13.90
C CYS A 135 19.05 0.34 12.83
N ASP A 136 19.35 0.91 11.66
CA ASP A 136 19.97 0.12 10.59
C ASP A 136 21.32 -0.42 11.04
N GLN A 137 22.21 0.41 11.58
CA GLN A 137 23.58 0.04 11.98
C GLN A 137 23.60 -0.99 13.12
N TYR A 138 22.85 -0.75 14.19
CA TYR A 138 22.80 -1.63 15.35
C TYR A 138 22.09 -2.95 15.03
N TYR A 139 21.04 -2.90 14.21
CA TYR A 139 20.41 -4.10 13.69
C TYR A 139 21.42 -4.99 12.95
N GLN A 140 22.31 -4.40 12.13
CA GLN A 140 23.37 -5.17 11.45
C GLN A 140 24.29 -5.89 12.43
N THR A 141 24.80 -5.14 13.41
CA THR A 141 25.69 -5.66 14.44
C THR A 141 25.02 -6.80 15.21
N CYS A 142 23.77 -6.60 15.63
CA CYS A 142 23.02 -7.61 16.36
C CYS A 142 22.77 -8.88 15.56
N MET A 143 22.41 -8.75 14.28
CA MET A 143 22.22 -9.89 13.39
C MET A 143 23.47 -10.75 13.20
N LEU A 144 24.67 -10.18 13.35
CA LEU A 144 25.94 -10.88 13.26
C LEU A 144 26.34 -11.54 14.58
N PHE A 145 26.22 -10.82 15.69
CA PHE A 145 26.83 -11.19 16.97
C PHE A 145 25.88 -11.90 17.95
N GLU A 146 24.57 -11.73 17.87
CA GLU A 146 23.62 -12.33 18.83
C GLU A 146 23.73 -13.88 18.90
N HIS A 147 24.21 -14.51 17.83
CA HIS A 147 24.43 -15.95 17.76
C HIS A 147 25.52 -16.47 18.71
N ILE A 148 26.35 -15.60 19.29
CA ILE A 148 27.33 -16.00 20.30
C ILE A 148 26.70 -16.32 21.66
N LYS A 149 25.42 -15.92 21.86
CA LYS A 149 24.64 -16.10 23.10
C LYS A 149 25.34 -15.63 24.38
N GLU A 150 26.20 -14.62 24.27
CA GLU A 150 26.61 -13.84 25.43
C GLU A 150 25.39 -13.09 25.95
N LYS A 151 25.16 -13.12 27.26
CA LYS A 151 23.92 -12.64 27.86
C LYS A 151 23.68 -11.16 27.56
N ASP A 152 24.69 -10.33 27.79
CA ASP A 152 24.57 -8.88 27.61
C ASP A 152 24.31 -8.53 26.14
N VAL A 153 25.01 -9.20 25.21
CA VAL A 153 24.78 -9.02 23.77
C VAL A 153 23.38 -9.49 23.37
N LEU A 154 22.91 -10.62 23.87
CA LEU A 154 21.59 -11.17 23.57
C LEU A 154 20.47 -10.25 24.06
N ASP A 155 20.54 -9.83 25.32
CA ASP A 155 19.52 -9.01 25.97
C ASP A 155 19.39 -7.66 25.25
N SER A 156 20.53 -7.00 25.02
CA SER A 156 20.57 -5.71 24.35
C SER A 156 20.18 -5.78 22.88
N CYS A 157 20.62 -6.81 22.14
CA CYS A 157 20.20 -6.98 20.75
C CYS A 157 18.72 -7.31 20.60
N SER A 158 18.15 -8.06 21.53
CA SER A 158 16.72 -8.29 21.57
C SER A 158 15.95 -6.98 21.80
N MET A 159 16.40 -6.17 22.75
CA MET A 159 15.80 -4.85 23.05
C MET A 159 15.90 -3.91 21.84
N LEU A 160 17.08 -3.78 21.25
CA LEU A 160 17.34 -2.97 20.06
C LEU A 160 16.40 -3.29 18.89
N ARG A 161 16.27 -4.58 18.53
CA ARG A 161 15.38 -4.97 17.43
C ARG A 161 13.92 -4.68 17.74
N TYR A 162 13.51 -4.90 18.98
CA TYR A 162 12.15 -4.61 19.40
C TYR A 162 11.86 -3.11 19.32
N SER A 163 12.77 -2.28 19.83
CA SER A 163 12.69 -0.82 19.74
C SER A 163 12.65 -0.35 18.28
N CYS A 164 13.49 -0.90 17.41
CA CYS A 164 13.48 -0.56 15.99
C CYS A 164 12.19 -0.97 15.28
N TYR A 165 11.65 -2.15 15.58
CA TYR A 165 10.34 -2.54 15.07
C TYR A 165 9.25 -1.57 15.55
N PHE A 166 9.23 -1.27 16.85
CA PHE A 166 8.27 -0.38 17.48
C PHE A 166 8.31 1.05 16.91
N LEU A 167 9.50 1.57 16.62
CA LEU A 167 9.68 2.89 16.01
C LEU A 167 9.16 2.92 14.57
N ARG A 168 9.46 1.90 13.77
CA ARG A 168 8.93 1.78 12.40
C ARG A 168 7.41 1.71 12.38
N ASP A 169 6.82 1.01 13.34
CA ASP A 169 5.36 0.90 13.50
C ASP A 169 4.75 2.26 13.93
N THR A 170 5.36 2.89 14.94
CA THR A 170 4.99 4.24 15.41
C THR A 170 5.07 5.30 14.32
N GLU A 171 6.10 5.24 13.48
CA GLU A 171 6.26 6.15 12.35
C GLU A 171 5.12 5.98 11.34
N MET A 172 4.74 4.74 11.03
CA MET A 172 3.61 4.43 10.16
C MET A 172 2.29 4.92 10.77
N ARG A 173 2.08 4.72 12.07
CA ARG A 173 0.92 5.27 12.81
C ARG A 173 0.87 6.79 12.67
N ASN A 174 1.97 7.47 12.96
CA ASN A 174 2.04 8.94 12.93
C ASN A 174 1.77 9.46 11.52
N GLU A 175 2.30 8.83 10.47
CA GLU A 175 1.99 9.21 9.09
C GLU A 175 0.50 9.08 8.76
N VAL A 176 -0.16 8.00 9.19
CA VAL A 176 -1.61 7.81 9.02
C VAL A 176 -2.40 8.92 9.72
N ILE A 177 -2.05 9.25 10.96
CA ILE A 177 -2.69 10.31 11.74
C ILE A 177 -2.51 11.66 11.04
N LEU A 178 -1.29 12.01 10.63
CA LEU A 178 -1.00 13.28 9.96
C LEU A 178 -1.81 13.46 8.67
N ARG A 179 -1.94 12.40 7.88
CA ARG A 179 -2.78 12.43 6.67
C ARG A 179 -4.26 12.60 7.00
N ALA A 180 -4.75 12.02 8.11
CA ALA A 180 -6.15 12.12 8.51
C ALA A 180 -6.52 13.51 9.06
N PHE A 181 -5.61 14.19 9.75
CA PHE A 181 -5.82 15.53 10.31
C PHE A 181 -5.83 16.63 9.22
N GLY A 182 -4.96 16.54 8.21
CA GLY A 182 -4.90 17.54 7.14
C GLY A 182 -4.22 18.87 7.55
N THR A 183 -4.06 19.79 6.59
CA THR A 183 -3.22 21.02 6.71
C THR A 183 -3.78 22.16 7.59
N SER A 184 -4.77 21.94 8.45
CA SER A 184 -5.61 23.04 8.97
C SER A 184 -5.77 23.15 10.48
N ILE A 185 -5.09 22.35 11.29
CA ILE A 185 -5.33 22.36 12.74
C ILE A 185 -4.28 23.21 13.44
N ILE A 186 -4.72 24.37 13.92
CA ILE A 186 -3.91 25.37 14.64
C ILE A 186 -4.48 25.57 16.05
N GLU A 187 -5.79 25.37 16.24
CA GLU A 187 -6.48 25.54 17.52
C GLU A 187 -6.80 24.19 18.19
N SER A 188 -6.73 24.14 19.52
CA SER A 188 -7.04 22.94 20.31
C SER A 188 -8.48 22.44 20.12
N LYS A 189 -9.42 23.37 19.91
CA LYS A 189 -10.82 23.02 19.63
C LYS A 189 -10.97 22.30 18.29
N ASP A 190 -10.30 22.81 17.25
CA ASP A 190 -10.30 22.19 15.92
C ASP A 190 -9.67 20.80 15.95
N PHE A 191 -8.64 20.61 16.79
CA PHE A 191 -8.01 19.31 17.02
C PHE A 191 -8.99 18.30 17.61
N GLU A 192 -9.68 18.65 18.69
CA GLU A 192 -10.66 17.76 19.34
C GLU A 192 -11.86 17.44 18.43
N GLU A 193 -12.42 18.45 17.76
CA GLU A 193 -13.51 18.26 16.80
C GLU A 193 -13.08 17.32 15.66
N LYS A 194 -11.86 17.51 15.13
CA LYS A 194 -11.34 16.63 14.07
C LYS A 194 -11.08 15.22 14.56
N LYS A 195 -10.51 15.06 15.75
CA LYS A 195 -10.25 13.75 16.36
C LYS A 195 -11.55 12.96 16.50
N GLN A 196 -12.62 13.59 16.98
CA GLN A 196 -13.96 12.99 17.06
C GLN A 196 -14.50 12.58 15.68
N GLU A 197 -14.24 13.37 14.64
CA GLU A 197 -14.67 13.06 13.26
C GLU A 197 -13.98 11.81 12.71
N ILE A 198 -12.66 11.69 12.87
CA ILE A 198 -11.86 10.65 12.20
C ILE A 198 -11.80 9.33 12.98
N CYS A 199 -11.83 9.38 14.31
CA CYS A 199 -11.56 8.23 15.16
C CYS A 199 -12.52 7.05 14.99
N PRO A 200 -13.84 7.24 14.80
CA PRO A 200 -14.76 6.12 14.55
C PRO A 200 -14.39 5.26 13.33
N THR A 201 -13.65 5.85 12.39
CA THR A 201 -13.11 5.14 11.22
C THR A 201 -11.74 4.51 11.51
N LEU A 202 -10.85 5.22 12.20
CA LEU A 202 -9.47 4.80 12.45
C LEU A 202 -9.35 3.64 13.44
N ILE A 203 -10.20 3.58 14.48
CA ILE A 203 -10.17 2.48 15.48
C ILE A 203 -10.40 1.09 14.85
N LYS A 204 -10.93 1.03 13.63
CA LYS A 204 -11.20 -0.23 12.90
C LYS A 204 -9.99 -0.69 12.06
N LYS A 205 -8.83 -0.03 12.19
CA LYS A 205 -7.70 -0.20 11.28
C LYS A 205 -6.41 -0.71 11.91
N GLY A 206 -6.24 -0.59 13.22
CA GLY A 206 -5.08 -1.13 13.94
C GLY A 206 -5.03 -0.65 15.39
N ASP A 207 -4.30 -1.37 16.24
CA ASP A 207 -4.24 -1.12 17.69
C ASP A 207 -3.61 0.24 18.00
N ASP A 208 -2.56 0.57 17.27
CA ASP A 208 -1.90 1.88 17.31
C ASP A 208 -2.85 3.06 17.08
N LEU A 209 -3.81 2.90 16.15
CA LEU A 209 -4.81 3.92 15.87
C LEU A 209 -5.92 3.94 16.93
N VAL A 210 -6.20 2.79 17.54
CA VAL A 210 -7.08 2.70 18.71
C VAL A 210 -6.47 3.48 19.88
N PHE A 211 -5.19 3.28 20.18
CA PHE A 211 -4.49 3.97 21.25
C PHE A 211 -4.51 5.48 21.05
N PHE A 212 -4.13 5.96 19.87
CA PHE A 212 -4.22 7.40 19.55
C PHE A 212 -5.63 7.97 19.78
N CYS A 213 -6.66 7.23 19.34
CA CYS A 213 -8.05 7.67 19.47
C CYS A 213 -8.60 7.59 20.89
N LEU A 214 -8.09 6.67 21.71
CA LEU A 214 -8.51 6.49 23.09
C LEU A 214 -7.70 7.33 24.07
N GLU A 215 -6.47 7.71 23.78
CA GLU A 215 -5.64 8.54 24.66
C GLU A 215 -6.13 9.99 24.74
N ASP A 216 -5.85 10.65 25.87
CA ASP A 216 -6.15 12.08 26.09
C ASP A 216 -4.98 12.94 25.60
N ASN A 217 -4.66 12.82 24.31
CA ASN A 217 -3.55 13.53 23.69
C ASN A 217 -3.92 15.00 23.47
N SER A 218 -3.15 15.91 24.08
CA SER A 218 -3.28 17.34 23.85
C SER A 218 -2.77 17.72 22.45
N LEU A 219 -3.26 18.85 21.92
CA LEU A 219 -2.69 19.42 20.70
C LEU A 219 -1.18 19.71 20.87
N GLU A 220 -0.71 20.04 22.07
CA GLU A 220 0.70 20.30 22.38
C GLU A 220 1.56 19.03 22.21
N ASN A 221 1.14 17.90 22.77
CA ASN A 221 1.87 16.63 22.62
C ASN A 221 1.85 16.16 21.16
N PHE A 222 0.71 16.31 20.48
CA PHE A 222 0.62 16.03 19.04
C PHE A 222 1.56 16.94 18.24
N ASN A 223 1.69 18.19 18.66
CA ASN A 223 2.59 19.15 18.07
C ASN A 223 4.06 18.77 18.29
N GLU A 224 4.46 18.35 19.48
CA GLU A 224 5.82 17.87 19.76
C GLU A 224 6.19 16.69 18.86
N SER A 225 5.28 15.72 18.72
CA SER A 225 5.47 14.57 17.81
C SER A 225 5.70 14.98 16.35
N ILE A 226 5.05 16.07 15.89
CA ILE A 226 5.28 16.63 14.56
C ILE A 226 6.66 17.27 14.45
N ASP A 227 7.08 18.02 15.48
CA ASP A 227 8.37 18.69 15.48
C ASP A 227 9.53 17.67 15.52
N GLU A 228 9.41 16.61 16.32
CA GLU A 228 10.33 15.47 16.31
C GLU A 228 10.42 14.82 14.93
N PHE A 229 9.27 14.54 14.32
CA PHE A 229 9.23 14.00 12.96
C PHE A 229 9.96 14.93 11.98
N CYS A 230 9.73 16.24 12.06
CA CYS A 230 10.39 17.20 11.16
C CYS A 230 11.88 17.34 11.40
N ASN A 231 12.33 17.27 12.65
CA ASN A 231 13.75 17.22 12.99
C ASN A 231 14.41 15.96 12.40
N SER A 232 13.76 14.79 12.53
CA SER A 232 14.28 13.55 11.95
C SER A 232 14.45 13.61 10.43
N LEU A 233 13.56 14.32 9.72
CA LEU A 233 13.68 14.55 8.28
C LEU A 233 14.93 15.37 7.92
N SER A 234 15.30 16.35 8.77
CA SER A 234 16.50 17.17 8.56
C SER A 234 17.76 16.30 8.56
N ASP A 235 17.85 15.38 9.51
CA ASP A 235 19.02 14.50 9.65
C ASP A 235 19.14 13.52 8.48
N LEU A 236 18.02 12.93 8.06
CA LEU A 236 17.94 12.07 6.88
C LEU A 236 18.40 12.78 5.59
N ILE A 237 18.04 14.05 5.43
CA ILE A 237 18.47 14.89 4.30
C ILE A 237 19.98 15.16 4.34
N ASN A 238 20.52 15.46 5.52
CA ASN A 238 21.91 15.86 5.68
C ASN A 238 22.89 14.69 5.45
N LYS A 239 22.46 13.44 5.69
CA LYS A 239 23.32 12.24 5.62
C LYS A 239 23.29 11.49 4.28
N ASN A 240 22.78 12.09 3.21
CA ASN A 240 22.78 11.56 1.84
C ASN A 240 21.99 10.24 1.60
N LYS A 241 21.07 9.80 2.47
CA LYS A 241 20.12 8.68 2.22
C LYS A 241 19.00 9.08 1.24
N LYS A 242 19.37 9.51 0.02
CA LYS A 242 18.55 10.42 -0.81
C LYS A 242 17.36 9.81 -1.54
N GLU A 243 17.42 8.56 -1.98
CA GLU A 243 16.40 8.02 -2.91
C GLU A 243 15.26 7.29 -2.17
N GLU A 244 15.60 6.55 -1.11
CA GLU A 244 14.64 5.82 -0.29
C GLU A 244 13.74 6.80 0.44
N VAL A 245 14.30 7.71 1.26
CA VAL A 245 13.53 8.71 2.02
C VAL A 245 12.55 9.48 1.13
N CYS A 246 12.93 9.82 -0.12
CA CYS A 246 12.05 10.45 -1.10
C CYS A 246 10.80 9.63 -1.41
N HIS A 247 10.92 8.32 -1.59
CA HIS A 247 9.76 7.46 -1.77
C HIS A 247 8.87 7.39 -0.52
N GLU A 248 9.46 7.46 0.68
CA GLU A 248 8.74 7.25 1.94
C GLU A 248 8.02 8.51 2.44
N LYS A 249 8.65 9.70 2.32
CA LYS A 249 8.22 10.89 3.08
C LYS A 249 7.61 12.00 2.24
N LEU A 250 7.64 11.91 0.92
CA LEU A 250 7.04 12.93 0.05
C LEU A 250 5.51 13.02 0.20
N GLY A 251 4.85 11.97 0.70
CA GLY A 251 3.40 11.98 0.95
C GLY A 251 2.96 12.93 2.06
N ILE A 252 3.85 13.16 3.02
CA ILE A 252 3.63 14.02 4.19
C ILE A 252 3.95 15.48 3.88
N TYR A 253 4.78 15.75 2.86
CA TYR A 253 5.25 17.09 2.49
C TYR A 253 4.15 18.15 2.34
N PRO A 254 3.05 17.92 1.59
CA PRO A 254 2.00 18.93 1.44
C PRO A 254 1.32 19.28 2.77
N LEU A 255 1.30 18.33 3.71
CA LEU A 255 0.59 18.44 4.98
C LEU A 255 1.34 19.28 6.00
N LEU A 256 2.66 19.11 6.06
CA LEU A 256 3.53 19.80 7.02
C LEU A 256 4.18 21.06 6.46
N LYS A 257 3.77 21.51 5.26
CA LYS A 257 4.44 22.60 4.54
C LYS A 257 4.64 23.86 5.38
N LYS A 258 3.66 24.27 6.19
CA LYS A 258 3.77 25.48 7.03
C LYS A 258 4.71 25.33 8.21
N ARG A 259 4.77 24.13 8.80
CA ARG A 259 5.50 23.89 10.06
C ARG A 259 6.95 23.47 9.82
N CYS A 260 7.18 22.70 8.76
CA CYS A 260 8.48 22.14 8.45
C CYS A 260 9.03 22.73 7.14
N GLU A 261 8.62 23.96 6.79
CA GLU A 261 8.77 24.59 5.48
C GLU A 261 10.21 24.55 4.95
N LYS A 262 11.17 24.92 5.80
CA LYS A 262 12.60 24.99 5.44
C LYS A 262 13.16 23.61 5.06
N ILE A 263 12.86 22.59 5.87
CA ILE A 263 13.31 21.21 5.70
C ILE A 263 12.61 20.58 4.49
N ASN A 264 11.31 20.79 4.39
CA ASN A 264 10.44 20.32 3.31
C ASN A 264 10.89 20.83 1.94
N ASN A 265 11.24 22.11 1.80
CA ASN A 265 11.69 22.66 0.52
C ASN A 265 13.04 22.07 0.07
N LYS A 266 13.97 21.86 1.01
CA LYS A 266 15.25 21.19 0.75
C LYS A 266 15.02 19.74 0.30
N PHE A 267 14.16 19.02 1.02
CA PHE A 267 13.80 17.64 0.70
C PHE A 267 13.16 17.50 -0.68
N LYS A 268 12.17 18.35 -0.98
CA LYS A 268 11.48 18.35 -2.27
C LYS A 268 12.45 18.56 -3.44
N GLY A 269 13.34 19.55 -3.34
CA GLY A 269 14.35 19.79 -4.38
C GLY A 269 15.28 18.59 -4.58
N LEU A 270 15.62 17.87 -3.50
CA LEU A 270 16.41 16.65 -3.58
C LEU A 270 15.68 15.52 -4.32
N CYS A 271 14.41 15.31 -4.03
CA CYS A 271 13.60 14.26 -4.66
C CYS A 271 13.27 14.55 -6.12
N GLU A 272 12.93 15.80 -6.43
CA GLU A 272 12.70 16.24 -7.82
C GLU A 272 13.96 16.08 -8.67
N GLY A 273 15.15 16.34 -8.10
CA GLY A 273 16.44 16.06 -8.74
C GLY A 273 16.68 14.57 -9.07
N LYS A 274 15.88 13.65 -8.50
CA LYS A 274 15.89 12.21 -8.79
C LYS A 274 14.71 11.74 -9.63
N ASN A 275 13.91 12.67 -10.18
CA ASN A 275 12.64 12.39 -10.85
C ASN A 275 11.61 11.68 -9.96
N ILE A 276 11.71 11.82 -8.63
CA ILE A 276 10.73 11.30 -7.68
C ILE A 276 9.79 12.43 -7.31
N THR A 277 8.51 12.30 -7.65
CA THR A 277 7.47 13.27 -7.30
C THR A 277 6.32 12.55 -6.63
N TYR A 278 5.86 13.07 -5.49
CA TYR A 278 4.61 12.61 -4.90
C TYR A 278 3.43 13.26 -5.60
N ARG A 279 2.44 12.44 -5.91
CA ARG A 279 1.10 12.91 -6.28
C ARG A 279 0.14 12.39 -5.24
N PRO A 280 -0.57 13.26 -4.51
CA PRO A 280 -1.60 12.81 -3.60
C PRO A 280 -2.64 11.96 -4.36
N PRO A 281 -3.37 11.08 -3.66
CA PRO A 281 -4.50 10.38 -4.26
C PRO A 281 -5.51 11.43 -4.71
N VAL A 282 -5.55 11.69 -6.01
CA VAL A 282 -6.58 12.52 -6.61
C VAL A 282 -7.54 11.55 -7.27
N LYS A 283 -8.67 11.27 -6.63
CA LYS A 283 -9.82 10.76 -7.38
C LYS A 283 -10.36 11.95 -8.15
N ASP A 284 -10.26 11.91 -9.47
CA ASP A 284 -10.86 12.94 -10.32
C ASP A 284 -12.32 13.13 -9.90
N PHE A 285 -12.69 14.38 -9.59
CA PHE A 285 -14.05 14.68 -9.17
C PHE A 285 -15.04 14.23 -10.25
N ASN A 286 -15.93 13.32 -9.89
CA ASN A 286 -16.96 12.82 -10.77
C ASN A 286 -18.34 13.09 -10.13
N PRO A 287 -19.22 13.88 -10.78
CA PRO A 287 -20.55 14.22 -10.27
C PRO A 287 -21.43 13.06 -9.79
N ILE A 288 -21.22 11.85 -10.32
CA ILE A 288 -22.05 10.66 -10.02
C ILE A 288 -21.35 9.68 -9.05
N GLU A 289 -20.14 10.00 -8.62
CA GLU A 289 -19.38 9.21 -7.65
C GLU A 289 -19.51 9.82 -6.26
N PRO A 290 -19.51 8.99 -5.20
CA PRO A 290 -19.48 9.51 -3.84
C PRO A 290 -18.15 10.24 -3.61
N LYS A 291 -18.17 11.15 -2.64
CA LYS A 291 -16.94 11.72 -2.10
C LYS A 291 -16.01 10.61 -1.62
N MET A 292 -14.73 10.88 -1.74
CA MET A 292 -13.69 10.01 -1.23
C MET A 292 -13.90 9.78 0.28
N THR A 293 -13.78 8.53 0.73
CA THR A 293 -13.81 8.20 2.15
C THR A 293 -12.50 8.64 2.82
N LEU A 294 -12.49 8.81 4.15
CA LEU A 294 -11.27 9.16 4.89
C LEU A 294 -10.08 8.24 4.54
N LEU A 295 -10.32 6.93 4.48
CA LEU A 295 -9.30 5.92 4.20
C LEU A 295 -8.69 6.05 2.80
N GLU A 296 -9.51 6.43 1.81
CA GLU A 296 -9.06 6.71 0.45
C GLU A 296 -8.32 8.06 0.38
N MET A 297 -8.75 9.07 1.15
CA MET A 297 -8.08 10.39 1.22
C MET A 297 -6.66 10.28 1.74
N ILE A 298 -6.44 9.42 2.74
CA ILE A 298 -5.12 9.20 3.35
C ILE A 298 -4.28 8.14 2.63
N ASP A 299 -4.85 7.45 1.64
CA ASP A 299 -4.24 6.33 0.92
C ASP A 299 -3.80 5.15 1.81
N LEU A 300 -4.63 4.78 2.79
CA LEU A 300 -4.22 3.85 3.85
C LEU A 300 -3.73 2.50 3.31
N GLU A 301 -4.37 1.94 2.27
CA GLU A 301 -3.99 0.63 1.75
C GLU A 301 -2.59 0.66 1.11
N ASN A 302 -2.21 1.75 0.42
CA ASN A 302 -0.86 1.88 -0.13
C ASN A 302 0.16 2.08 0.98
N LEU A 303 -0.16 2.88 2.01
CA LEU A 303 0.68 3.02 3.19
C LEU A 303 0.93 1.69 3.90
N TYR A 304 -0.13 0.92 4.15
CA TYR A 304 0.00 -0.40 4.77
C TYR A 304 0.71 -1.40 3.86
N LYS A 305 0.56 -1.28 2.54
CA LYS A 305 1.34 -2.08 1.59
C LYS A 305 2.82 -1.74 1.65
N GLU A 306 3.17 -0.46 1.81
CA GLU A 306 4.54 0.00 2.00
C GLU A 306 5.11 -0.50 3.34
N GLY A 307 4.40 -0.31 4.45
CA GLY A 307 4.82 -0.82 5.76
C GLY A 307 5.02 -2.34 5.78
N ARG A 308 4.11 -3.11 5.16
CA ARG A 308 4.27 -4.57 5.00
C ARG A 308 5.50 -4.95 4.18
N ASN A 309 5.89 -4.14 3.20
CA ASN A 309 7.12 -4.36 2.43
C ASN A 309 8.39 -4.03 3.24
N ARG A 310 8.28 -3.32 4.37
CA ARG A 310 9.35 -3.09 5.35
C ARG A 310 9.40 -4.10 6.49
N GLY A 311 8.59 -5.16 6.43
CA GLY A 311 8.56 -6.18 7.47
C GLY A 311 7.56 -5.92 8.61
N LEU A 312 6.73 -4.86 8.54
CA LEU A 312 5.69 -4.61 9.54
C LEU A 312 4.49 -5.55 9.37
N ILE A 313 3.86 -5.88 10.49
CA ILE A 313 2.61 -6.65 10.53
C ILE A 313 1.45 -5.65 10.67
N LEU A 314 0.84 -5.31 9.53
CA LEU A 314 -0.23 -4.30 9.45
C LEU A 314 -1.50 -4.90 8.87
N GLY A 315 -2.64 -4.61 9.50
CA GLY A 315 -3.93 -5.11 9.05
C GLY A 315 -5.07 -4.58 9.88
N ALA A 316 -6.25 -4.55 9.29
CA ALA A 316 -7.47 -4.18 9.99
C ALA A 316 -7.92 -5.33 10.89
N LEU A 317 -8.01 -5.06 12.19
CA LEU A 317 -8.56 -5.97 13.19
C LEU A 317 -9.51 -5.16 14.07
N GLU A 318 -10.77 -5.58 14.14
CA GLU A 318 -11.78 -4.91 14.96
C GLU A 318 -11.53 -5.23 16.43
N LYS A 319 -11.58 -4.22 17.30
CA LYS A 319 -11.34 -4.38 18.74
C LYS A 319 -12.65 -4.56 19.47
N THR A 320 -12.63 -5.39 20.51
CA THR A 320 -13.76 -5.49 21.40
C THR A 320 -13.81 -4.28 22.34
N LEU A 321 -14.99 -4.01 22.90
CA LEU A 321 -15.15 -3.04 23.97
C LEU A 321 -14.22 -3.34 25.16
N ASP A 322 -14.02 -4.62 25.47
CA ASP A 322 -13.21 -5.11 26.58
C ASP A 322 -11.73 -4.78 26.37
N ASP A 323 -11.22 -4.94 25.14
CA ASP A 323 -9.85 -4.55 24.78
C ASP A 323 -9.64 -3.05 24.95
N MET A 324 -10.57 -2.25 24.40
CA MET A 324 -10.50 -0.79 24.51
C MET A 324 -10.55 -0.32 25.97
N LEU A 325 -11.41 -0.94 26.79
CA LEU A 325 -11.48 -0.64 28.24
C LEU A 325 -10.25 -1.11 29.00
N ASN A 326 -9.68 -2.28 28.65
CA ASN A 326 -8.46 -2.79 29.25
C ASN A 326 -7.30 -1.82 29.04
N HIS A 327 -7.12 -1.31 27.81
CA HIS A 327 -6.10 -0.32 27.51
C HIS A 327 -6.32 1.00 28.26
N LEU A 328 -7.55 1.51 28.25
CA LEU A 328 -7.90 2.73 28.99
C LEU A 328 -7.68 2.60 30.50
N SER A 329 -7.77 1.39 31.04
CA SER A 329 -7.61 1.07 32.47
C SER A 329 -6.20 0.58 32.80
N LEU A 330 -5.18 0.99 32.02
CA LEU A 330 -3.78 0.79 32.36
C LEU A 330 -3.34 1.96 33.27
N GLY A 331 -3.14 1.71 34.56
CA GLY A 331 -2.73 2.75 35.52
C GLY A 331 -1.97 2.19 36.74
N SER A 332 -1.45 3.09 37.58
CA SER A 332 -0.56 2.80 38.72
C SER A 332 -1.25 2.27 39.99
N SER A 333 -2.60 2.21 40.03
CA SER A 333 -3.33 1.63 41.16
C SER A 333 -3.60 0.14 40.97
N ASP A 334 -3.56 -0.64 42.06
CA ASP A 334 -3.82 -2.09 42.03
C ASP A 334 -5.29 -2.45 41.73
N ASN A 335 -6.21 -1.47 41.77
CA ASN A 335 -7.65 -1.69 41.61
C ASN A 335 -8.14 -1.33 40.19
N ARG A 336 -8.11 -2.33 39.30
CA ARG A 336 -8.53 -2.19 37.89
C ARG A 336 -9.99 -1.79 37.72
N GLU A 337 -10.88 -2.33 38.55
CA GLU A 337 -12.31 -2.02 38.49
C GLU A 337 -12.55 -0.52 38.72
N GLU A 338 -11.82 0.06 39.67
CA GLU A 338 -11.90 1.48 39.99
C GLU A 338 -11.31 2.37 38.89
N GLN A 339 -10.19 1.97 38.27
CA GLN A 339 -9.62 2.67 37.12
C GLN A 339 -10.60 2.72 35.94
N CYS A 340 -11.19 1.57 35.60
CA CYS A 340 -12.22 1.50 34.56
C CYS A 340 -13.40 2.44 34.87
N LYS A 341 -13.91 2.41 36.11
CA LYS A 341 -14.99 3.30 36.55
C LYS A 341 -14.59 4.77 36.43
N ASN A 342 -13.38 5.13 36.83
CA ASN A 342 -12.88 6.49 36.76
C ASN A 342 -12.77 7.01 35.32
N VAL A 343 -12.24 6.19 34.41
CA VAL A 343 -12.18 6.55 32.98
C VAL A 343 -13.57 6.77 32.41
N LEU A 344 -14.52 5.88 32.71
CA LEU A 344 -15.88 6.01 32.20
C LEU A 344 -16.60 7.22 32.81
N ASN A 345 -16.39 7.49 34.10
CA ASN A 345 -16.95 8.68 34.76
C ASN A 345 -16.48 9.99 34.11
N THR A 346 -15.22 10.07 33.67
CA THR A 346 -14.64 11.32 33.15
C THR A 346 -14.75 11.45 31.63
N ARG A 347 -14.67 10.34 30.88
CA ARG A 347 -14.48 10.36 29.42
C ARG A 347 -15.70 9.90 28.61
N CYS A 348 -16.79 9.50 29.26
CA CYS A 348 -17.99 9.01 28.56
C CYS A 348 -18.56 9.99 27.52
N SER A 349 -18.39 11.31 27.68
CA SER A 349 -18.82 12.29 26.67
C SER A 349 -18.11 12.05 25.33
N TYR A 350 -16.79 11.91 25.36
CA TYR A 350 -15.97 11.65 24.18
C TYR A 350 -16.15 10.21 23.67
N LEU A 351 -16.11 9.21 24.56
CA LEU A 351 -16.20 7.80 24.17
C LEU A 351 -17.52 7.46 23.43
N LYS A 352 -18.63 8.13 23.77
CA LYS A 352 -19.91 8.03 23.02
C LYS A 352 -19.78 8.35 21.54
N THR A 353 -18.82 9.18 21.16
CA THR A 353 -18.58 9.57 19.76
C THR A 353 -17.77 8.52 19.01
N ILE A 354 -17.00 7.69 19.71
CA ILE A 354 -16.01 6.76 19.15
C ILE A 354 -16.65 5.48 18.62
N SER A 355 -17.56 4.88 19.39
CA SER A 355 -18.23 3.64 18.98
C SER A 355 -19.65 3.51 19.53
N SER A 356 -20.47 2.70 18.87
CA SER A 356 -21.83 2.40 19.32
C SER A 356 -21.86 1.63 20.65
N GLU A 357 -20.87 0.76 20.89
CA GLU A 357 -20.73 0.02 22.14
C GLU A 357 -20.47 0.95 23.31
N PHE A 358 -19.54 1.91 23.15
CA PHE A 358 -19.30 2.94 24.17
C PHE A 358 -20.53 3.81 24.40
N LYS A 359 -21.26 4.14 23.33
CA LYS A 359 -22.50 4.90 23.46
C LYS A 359 -23.51 4.18 24.36
N GLU A 360 -23.73 2.91 24.10
CA GLU A 360 -24.66 2.10 24.89
C GLU A 360 -24.18 1.91 26.34
N LEU A 361 -22.87 1.73 26.55
CA LEU A 361 -22.26 1.60 27.88
C LEU A 361 -22.43 2.88 28.71
N CYS A 362 -22.16 4.04 28.11
CA CYS A 362 -22.15 5.34 28.78
C CYS A 362 -23.55 5.97 28.97
N GLU A 363 -24.62 5.36 28.46
CA GLU A 363 -26.00 5.81 28.67
C GLU A 363 -26.65 5.21 29.92
N LYS A 364 -26.07 4.14 30.50
CA LYS A 364 -26.64 3.41 31.65
C LYS A 364 -25.60 3.16 32.75
N LYS A 365 -25.73 3.87 33.89
CA LYS A 365 -24.75 3.80 34.99
C LYS A 365 -24.50 2.38 35.51
N ASN A 366 -25.56 1.64 35.80
CA ASN A 366 -25.44 0.26 36.31
C ASN A 366 -24.72 -0.68 35.33
N LYS A 367 -24.82 -0.40 34.02
CA LYS A 367 -24.23 -1.24 32.97
C LYS A 367 -22.71 -1.16 32.96
N TYR A 368 -22.13 0.00 33.25
CA TYR A 368 -20.67 0.12 33.26
C TYR A 368 -20.00 -0.35 34.54
N GLU A 369 -20.69 -0.29 35.69
CA GLU A 369 -20.15 -0.85 36.94
C GLU A 369 -19.98 -2.37 36.83
N GLU A 370 -21.00 -3.07 36.31
CA GLU A 370 -20.93 -4.50 36.01
C GLU A 370 -19.81 -4.79 35.00
N LYS A 371 -19.74 -4.00 33.92
CA LYS A 371 -18.72 -4.20 32.89
C LYS A 371 -17.29 -4.03 33.41
N CYS A 372 -17.04 -3.05 34.26
CA CYS A 372 -15.72 -2.83 34.86
C CYS A 372 -15.32 -3.98 35.80
N LYS A 373 -16.29 -4.59 36.48
CA LYS A 373 -16.06 -5.78 37.31
C LYS A 373 -15.70 -6.99 36.44
N ASP A 374 -16.41 -7.21 35.35
CA ASP A 374 -16.15 -8.34 34.44
C ASP A 374 -14.76 -8.29 33.83
N ILE A 375 -14.33 -7.14 33.30
CA ILE A 375 -13.01 -7.01 32.65
C ILE A 375 -11.84 -7.02 33.65
N SER A 376 -12.12 -6.85 34.94
CA SER A 376 -11.12 -6.88 36.00
C SER A 376 -10.52 -8.28 36.20
N ASP A 377 -11.30 -9.33 35.93
CA ASP A 377 -10.85 -10.73 35.96
C ASP A 377 -10.24 -11.13 34.60
N ILE A 378 -8.91 -11.00 34.51
CA ILE A 378 -8.15 -11.32 33.31
C ILE A 378 -7.38 -12.65 33.41
N THR A 379 -7.49 -13.33 34.55
CA THR A 379 -6.64 -14.49 34.90
C THR A 379 -6.73 -15.60 33.86
N ASP A 380 -7.95 -15.99 33.50
CA ASP A 380 -8.19 -17.03 32.50
C ASP A 380 -7.72 -16.64 31.10
N ARG A 381 -7.87 -15.37 30.73
CA ARG A 381 -7.39 -14.81 29.45
C ARG A 381 -5.86 -14.88 29.39
N CYS A 382 -5.18 -14.43 30.44
CA CYS A 382 -3.73 -14.52 30.59
C CYS A 382 -3.22 -15.96 30.53
N ARG A 383 -3.84 -16.88 31.28
CA ARG A 383 -3.45 -18.30 31.30
C ARG A 383 -3.59 -18.94 29.92
N LYS A 384 -4.73 -18.74 29.24
CA LYS A 384 -4.94 -19.25 27.87
C LYS A 384 -3.90 -18.70 26.90
N PHE A 385 -3.59 -17.42 27.01
CA PHE A 385 -2.62 -16.79 26.14
C PHE A 385 -1.19 -17.27 26.41
N ARG A 386 -0.75 -17.40 27.68
CA ARG A 386 0.54 -18.00 28.05
C ARG A 386 0.73 -19.39 27.44
N MET A 387 -0.29 -20.24 27.57
CA MET A 387 -0.27 -21.58 26.98
C MET A 387 -0.08 -21.54 25.46
N ARG A 388 -0.77 -20.62 24.78
CA ARG A 388 -0.62 -20.42 23.33
C ARG A 388 0.80 -19.99 22.97
N LEU A 389 1.35 -18.97 23.63
CA LEU A 389 2.71 -18.48 23.36
C LEU A 389 3.79 -19.56 23.59
N TYR A 390 3.61 -20.40 24.60
CA TYR A 390 4.50 -21.54 24.83
C TYR A 390 4.40 -22.59 23.72
N GLN A 391 3.19 -22.98 23.33
CA GLN A 391 2.97 -23.94 22.23
C GLN A 391 3.52 -23.44 20.90
N ASP A 392 3.43 -22.13 20.65
CA ASP A 392 3.90 -21.51 19.42
C ASP A 392 5.42 -21.23 19.42
N GLY A 393 6.09 -21.44 20.57
CA GLY A 393 7.54 -21.29 20.73
C GLY A 393 8.02 -19.84 20.88
N THR A 394 7.16 -18.92 21.30
CA THR A 394 7.52 -17.53 21.63
C THR A 394 7.69 -17.29 23.13
N SER A 395 7.42 -18.32 23.94
CA SER A 395 7.72 -18.35 25.36
C SER A 395 8.53 -19.59 25.72
N THR A 396 9.47 -19.46 26.65
CA THR A 396 10.20 -20.60 27.23
C THR A 396 9.48 -21.22 28.43
N GLU A 397 8.42 -20.59 28.91
CA GLU A 397 7.71 -20.96 30.13
C GLU A 397 6.20 -20.71 30.00
N PHE A 398 5.39 -21.52 30.65
CA PHE A 398 3.93 -21.40 30.62
C PHE A 398 3.29 -21.37 32.02
N LYS A 399 4.06 -21.69 33.06
CA LYS A 399 3.58 -21.66 34.44
C LYS A 399 3.30 -20.23 34.90
N ASP A 400 2.31 -20.11 35.79
CA ASP A 400 1.83 -18.83 36.30
C ASP A 400 2.87 -18.09 37.16
N GLU A 401 3.92 -18.75 37.67
CA GLU A 401 5.00 -18.10 38.44
C GLU A 401 6.30 -17.93 37.63
N GLY A 402 6.35 -18.52 36.44
CA GLY A 402 7.54 -18.54 35.62
C GLY A 402 7.66 -17.30 34.73
N LYS A 403 8.90 -16.84 34.52
CA LYS A 403 9.24 -15.79 33.57
C LYS A 403 9.85 -16.42 32.32
N SER A 404 9.37 -16.04 31.13
CA SER A 404 10.05 -16.45 29.90
C SER A 404 11.44 -15.81 29.80
N GLY A 405 12.38 -16.55 29.23
CA GLY A 405 13.65 -16.03 28.78
C GLY A 405 13.52 -15.28 27.44
N ILE A 406 14.52 -14.46 27.16
CA ILE A 406 14.71 -13.83 25.85
C ILE A 406 15.13 -14.92 24.86
N LEU A 407 14.54 -14.89 23.65
CA LEU A 407 14.88 -15.80 22.57
C LEU A 407 15.87 -15.14 21.61
N SER A 408 16.94 -15.87 21.27
CA SER A 408 17.84 -15.45 20.20
C SER A 408 17.15 -15.50 18.83
N TYR A 409 17.67 -14.76 17.84
CA TYR A 409 17.09 -14.71 16.50
C TYR A 409 16.83 -16.11 15.91
N ASP A 410 17.74 -17.07 16.09
CA ASP A 410 17.59 -18.44 15.57
C ASP A 410 16.49 -19.23 16.28
N GLN A 411 16.21 -18.93 17.56
CA GLN A 411 15.18 -19.58 18.36
C GLN A 411 13.77 -19.01 18.10
N LEU A 412 13.67 -17.79 17.57
CA LEU A 412 12.38 -17.18 17.24
C LEU A 412 11.59 -18.05 16.26
N SER A 413 10.35 -18.37 16.65
CA SER A 413 9.42 -19.15 15.86
C SER A 413 9.06 -18.46 14.54
N THR A 414 8.73 -19.27 13.52
CA THR A 414 8.26 -18.81 12.20
C THR A 414 6.96 -19.52 11.79
N SER A 415 6.28 -20.14 12.75
CA SER A 415 5.09 -20.98 12.51
C SER A 415 3.81 -20.20 12.25
N PHE A 416 3.69 -19.00 12.81
CA PHE A 416 2.49 -18.16 12.66
C PHE A 416 2.18 -17.88 11.20
N SER A 417 0.91 -17.76 10.83
CA SER A 417 0.45 -17.10 9.60
C SER A 417 0.49 -15.56 9.78
N GLU A 418 0.38 -14.76 8.69
CA GLU A 418 0.38 -13.28 8.85
C GLU A 418 -0.87 -12.81 9.61
N ASN A 419 -2.02 -13.45 9.37
CA ASN A 419 -3.24 -13.20 10.13
C ASN A 419 -3.12 -13.63 11.58
N GLU A 420 -2.53 -14.80 11.85
CA GLU A 420 -2.28 -15.23 13.24
C GLU A 420 -1.39 -14.23 13.96
N CYS A 421 -0.31 -13.73 13.32
CA CYS A 421 0.54 -12.68 13.86
C CYS A 421 -0.25 -11.41 14.23
N LEU A 422 -1.15 -10.94 13.36
CA LEU A 422 -2.00 -9.78 13.65
C LEU A 422 -2.86 -10.01 14.90
N GLU A 423 -3.47 -11.19 15.03
CA GLU A 423 -4.33 -11.53 16.18
C GLU A 423 -3.54 -11.63 17.48
N VAL A 424 -2.41 -12.36 17.49
CA VAL A 424 -1.64 -12.61 18.72
C VAL A 424 -0.84 -11.40 19.18
N ILE A 425 -0.28 -10.61 18.25
CA ILE A 425 0.37 -9.33 18.61
C ILE A 425 -0.67 -8.42 19.25
N SER A 426 -1.88 -8.40 18.70
CA SER A 426 -2.95 -7.58 19.25
C SER A 426 -3.35 -8.01 20.65
N GLU A 427 -3.58 -9.30 20.87
CA GLU A 427 -3.86 -9.84 22.20
C GLU A 427 -2.77 -9.42 23.21
N CYS A 428 -1.50 -9.52 22.81
CA CYS A 428 -0.35 -9.05 23.58
C CYS A 428 -0.46 -7.56 23.97
N GLU A 429 -0.80 -6.69 23.03
CA GLU A 429 -0.90 -5.25 23.28
C GLU A 429 -1.88 -4.90 24.39
N TYR A 430 -3.00 -5.61 24.48
CA TYR A 430 -4.04 -5.31 25.46
C TYR A 430 -3.83 -5.98 26.83
N ILE A 431 -3.08 -7.09 26.91
CA ILE A 431 -3.01 -7.85 28.16
C ILE A 431 -1.61 -7.95 28.78
N LYS A 432 -0.53 -7.61 28.05
CA LYS A 432 0.87 -7.81 28.51
C LYS A 432 1.17 -7.19 29.88
N GLY A 433 0.65 -6.00 30.14
CA GLY A 433 0.83 -5.27 31.40
C GLY A 433 -0.15 -5.66 32.51
N LEU A 434 -1.21 -6.39 32.16
CA LEU A 434 -2.30 -6.75 33.07
C LEU A 434 -2.12 -8.13 33.69
N CYS A 435 -1.44 -9.04 32.99
CA CYS A 435 -1.14 -10.38 33.48
C CYS A 435 -0.13 -10.36 34.64
N LYS A 436 -0.24 -11.33 35.55
CA LYS A 436 0.71 -11.53 36.65
C LYS A 436 1.35 -12.93 36.54
N PRO A 437 2.69 -13.04 36.41
CA PRO A 437 3.62 -11.94 36.11
C PRO A 437 3.32 -11.30 34.75
N ASN A 438 3.83 -10.09 34.52
CA ASN A 438 3.65 -9.42 33.25
C ASN A 438 4.27 -10.24 32.11
N MET A 439 3.74 -10.06 30.90
CA MET A 439 4.11 -10.85 29.72
C MET A 439 4.97 -10.05 28.73
N LEU A 440 5.80 -9.12 29.24
CA LEU A 440 6.55 -8.20 28.40
C LEU A 440 7.55 -8.93 27.49
N ILE A 441 8.28 -9.90 28.03
CA ILE A 441 9.30 -10.67 27.29
C ILE A 441 8.64 -11.60 26.27
N GLU A 442 7.57 -12.29 26.64
CA GLU A 442 6.82 -13.18 25.76
C GLU A 442 6.24 -12.41 24.57
N CYS A 443 5.70 -11.21 24.82
CA CYS A 443 5.18 -10.33 23.78
C CYS A 443 6.28 -9.71 22.91
N GLN A 444 7.44 -9.38 23.48
CA GLN A 444 8.60 -8.96 22.71
C GLN A 444 9.08 -10.06 21.76
N ASN A 445 9.28 -11.28 22.28
CA ASN A 445 9.65 -12.45 21.49
C ASN A 445 8.64 -12.70 20.36
N LEU A 446 7.34 -12.56 20.64
CA LEU A 446 6.27 -12.72 19.66
C LEU A 446 6.37 -11.71 18.51
N LYS A 447 6.53 -10.42 18.82
CA LYS A 447 6.68 -9.38 17.78
C LYS A 447 7.91 -9.64 16.92
N LEU A 448 9.04 -9.98 17.54
CA LEU A 448 10.27 -10.30 16.83
C LEU A 448 10.13 -11.55 15.96
N ALA A 449 9.43 -12.58 16.43
CA ALA A 449 9.14 -13.79 15.66
C ALA A 449 8.29 -13.49 14.41
N CYS A 450 7.24 -12.69 14.57
CA CYS A 450 6.39 -12.25 13.46
C CYS A 450 7.16 -11.35 12.46
N HIS A 451 8.01 -10.45 12.95
CA HIS A 451 8.85 -9.61 12.11
C HIS A 451 9.85 -10.46 11.29
N LYS A 452 10.60 -11.34 11.94
CA LYS A 452 11.52 -12.29 11.30
C LYS A 452 10.82 -13.12 10.22
N LYS A 453 9.62 -13.62 10.49
CA LYS A 453 8.84 -14.37 9.50
C LYS A 453 8.54 -13.49 8.27
N LYS A 454 8.11 -12.24 8.49
CA LYS A 454 7.78 -11.32 7.39
C LYS A 454 9.02 -11.02 6.54
N GLU A 455 10.16 -10.80 7.16
CA GLU A 455 11.45 -10.67 6.49
C GLU A 455 11.82 -11.92 5.68
N ASP A 456 11.68 -13.13 6.25
CA ASP A 456 11.93 -14.40 5.55
C ASP A 456 11.04 -14.50 4.29
N GLN A 457 9.76 -14.10 4.38
CA GLN A 457 8.82 -14.07 3.25
C GLN A 457 9.24 -13.07 2.15
N LEU A 458 9.66 -11.87 2.54
CA LEU A 458 10.13 -10.84 1.62
C LEU A 458 11.40 -11.30 0.90
N PHE A 459 12.33 -11.93 1.62
CA PHE A 459 13.53 -12.52 1.03
C PHE A 459 13.20 -13.62 0.02
N ILE A 460 12.32 -14.56 0.36
CA ILE A 460 11.89 -15.62 -0.57
C ILE A 460 11.27 -15.04 -1.85
N LYS A 461 10.43 -14.01 -1.71
CA LYS A 461 9.83 -13.30 -2.84
C LYS A 461 10.90 -12.65 -3.72
N LEU A 462 11.98 -12.15 -3.12
CA LEU A 462 13.11 -11.57 -3.84
C LEU A 462 13.92 -12.61 -4.62
N ILE A 463 14.12 -13.83 -4.08
CA ILE A 463 14.79 -14.93 -4.79
C ILE A 463 13.95 -15.39 -6.00
N GLY A 464 12.61 -15.44 -5.85
CA GLY A 464 11.66 -15.51 -6.96
C GLY A 464 10.98 -16.87 -7.19
N SER A 465 10.16 -16.94 -8.25
CA SER A 465 9.23 -18.05 -8.54
C SER A 465 9.88 -19.41 -8.79
N GLU A 466 11.19 -19.46 -9.07
CA GLU A 466 11.94 -20.70 -9.26
C GLU A 466 11.99 -21.54 -7.99
N LEU A 467 12.05 -20.91 -6.82
CA LEU A 467 11.96 -21.62 -5.54
C LEU A 467 10.61 -22.31 -5.37
N TYR A 468 9.50 -21.63 -5.68
CA TYR A 468 8.16 -22.19 -5.54
C TYR A 468 7.94 -23.41 -6.45
N LYS A 469 8.53 -23.43 -7.63
CA LYS A 469 8.46 -24.58 -8.55
C LYS A 469 9.15 -25.85 -8.02
N LEU A 470 10.01 -25.74 -7.01
CA LEU A 470 10.69 -26.89 -6.40
C LEU A 470 9.74 -27.85 -5.70
N ASN A 471 8.56 -27.38 -5.29
CA ASN A 471 7.57 -28.22 -4.63
C ASN A 471 7.02 -29.35 -5.53
N LYS A 472 7.33 -29.32 -6.84
CA LYS A 472 6.97 -30.34 -7.82
C LYS A 472 7.96 -31.51 -7.95
N LEU A 473 9.09 -31.48 -7.23
CA LEU A 473 10.13 -32.51 -7.32
C LEU A 473 9.85 -33.70 -6.41
N GLY A 474 10.16 -34.91 -6.87
CA GLY A 474 9.80 -36.18 -6.21
C GLY A 474 10.69 -36.61 -5.04
N SER A 475 11.95 -36.16 -4.95
CA SER A 475 12.86 -36.47 -3.85
C SER A 475 13.15 -35.25 -2.98
N ASN A 476 13.12 -35.42 -1.65
CA ASN A 476 13.39 -34.36 -0.67
C ASN A 476 14.84 -33.85 -0.76
N ASP A 477 15.82 -34.73 -0.96
CA ASP A 477 17.23 -34.34 -1.03
C ASP A 477 17.56 -33.55 -2.29
N GLU A 478 17.01 -33.96 -3.44
CA GLU A 478 17.18 -33.25 -4.71
C GLU A 478 16.55 -31.86 -4.63
N ARG A 479 15.33 -31.78 -4.07
CA ARG A 479 14.62 -30.52 -3.83
C ARG A 479 15.45 -29.58 -2.95
N PHE A 480 15.98 -30.12 -1.85
CA PHE A 480 16.77 -29.34 -0.89
C PHE A 480 18.06 -28.79 -1.50
N ASN A 481 18.83 -29.62 -2.21
CA ASN A 481 20.05 -29.19 -2.88
C ASN A 481 19.78 -28.17 -3.98
N LYS A 482 18.70 -28.35 -4.74
CA LYS A 482 18.29 -27.40 -5.78
C LYS A 482 17.82 -26.07 -5.20
N CYS A 483 17.14 -26.09 -4.05
CA CYS A 483 16.80 -24.87 -3.31
C CYS A 483 18.06 -24.08 -2.96
N GLN A 484 19.04 -24.74 -2.33
CA GLN A 484 20.28 -24.08 -1.93
C GLN A 484 21.01 -23.48 -3.13
N ARG A 485 21.05 -24.20 -4.26
CA ARG A 485 21.64 -23.69 -5.51
C ARG A 485 20.95 -22.42 -6.01
N ILE A 486 19.63 -22.41 -6.05
CA ILE A 486 18.85 -21.23 -6.49
C ILE A 486 19.10 -20.04 -5.57
N VAL A 487 19.09 -20.27 -4.25
CA VAL A 487 19.39 -19.21 -3.27
C VAL A 487 20.78 -18.62 -3.54
N MET A 488 21.81 -19.47 -3.66
CA MET A 488 23.19 -19.02 -3.93
C MET A 488 23.29 -18.25 -5.26
N GLU A 489 22.67 -18.75 -6.33
CA GLU A 489 22.67 -18.09 -7.64
C GLU A 489 22.08 -16.69 -7.58
N LYS A 490 20.92 -16.52 -6.94
CA LYS A 490 20.28 -15.20 -6.79
C LYS A 490 21.08 -14.30 -5.86
N CYS A 491 21.60 -14.83 -4.75
CA CYS A 491 22.48 -14.11 -3.84
C CYS A 491 23.73 -13.53 -4.54
N ALA A 492 24.32 -14.27 -5.48
CA ALA A 492 25.45 -13.78 -6.28
C ALA A 492 25.10 -12.60 -7.20
N THR A 493 23.82 -12.46 -7.60
CA THR A 493 23.36 -11.32 -8.41
C THR A 493 23.07 -10.08 -7.58
N PHE A 494 22.85 -10.23 -6.27
CA PHE A 494 22.66 -9.08 -5.40
C PHE A 494 23.98 -8.38 -5.21
N LYS A 495 23.98 -7.05 -5.34
CA LYS A 495 25.18 -6.24 -5.09
C LYS A 495 25.57 -6.18 -3.59
N ASN A 496 24.90 -6.95 -2.73
CA ASN A 496 25.15 -7.10 -1.28
C ASN A 496 25.27 -5.77 -0.51
N ASN A 497 24.42 -4.80 -0.87
CA ASN A 497 24.35 -3.50 -0.19
C ASN A 497 23.39 -3.51 1.01
N ASN A 498 22.75 -4.64 1.33
CA ASN A 498 21.83 -4.79 2.44
C ASN A 498 22.31 -5.97 3.30
N VAL A 499 22.61 -5.70 4.57
CA VAL A 499 23.17 -6.70 5.49
C VAL A 499 22.21 -7.86 5.69
N GLU A 500 20.92 -7.61 5.80
CA GLU A 500 19.92 -8.64 6.10
C GLU A 500 19.86 -9.66 4.96
N ILE A 501 19.83 -9.17 3.72
CA ILE A 501 19.95 -10.00 2.52
C ILE A 501 21.28 -10.77 2.53
N PHE A 502 22.39 -10.10 2.85
CA PHE A 502 23.70 -10.73 2.93
C PHE A 502 23.76 -11.86 3.97
N MET A 503 23.25 -11.65 5.19
CA MET A 503 23.18 -12.64 6.27
C MET A 503 22.39 -13.87 5.84
N ARG A 504 21.23 -13.65 5.21
CA ARG A 504 20.38 -14.72 4.66
C ARG A 504 21.10 -15.50 3.55
N CYS A 505 21.91 -14.81 2.75
CA CYS A 505 22.76 -15.42 1.72
C CYS A 505 23.92 -16.25 2.29
N LEU A 506 24.36 -16.02 3.54
CA LEU A 506 25.39 -16.83 4.19
C LEU A 506 24.90 -18.22 4.60
N ARG A 507 23.58 -18.42 4.76
CA ARG A 507 22.97 -19.69 5.24
C ARG A 507 21.87 -20.21 4.31
N PRO A 508 22.18 -20.58 3.06
CA PRO A 508 21.19 -21.10 2.11
C PRO A 508 20.45 -22.35 2.65
N LYS A 509 21.16 -23.20 3.41
CA LYS A 509 20.61 -24.39 4.07
C LYS A 509 19.44 -24.03 5.00
N GLU A 510 19.61 -23.05 5.88
CA GLU A 510 18.59 -22.63 6.84
C GLU A 510 17.37 -22.01 6.16
N ILE A 511 17.60 -21.17 5.13
CA ILE A 511 16.51 -20.61 4.31
C ILE A 511 15.69 -21.73 3.67
N CYS A 512 16.35 -22.73 3.09
CA CYS A 512 15.68 -23.85 2.43
C CYS A 512 14.92 -24.77 3.40
N LEU A 513 15.39 -24.93 4.64
CA LEU A 513 14.66 -25.66 5.68
C LEU A 513 13.39 -24.93 6.12
N ARG A 514 13.41 -23.58 6.14
CA ARG A 514 12.24 -22.76 6.50
C ARG A 514 11.29 -22.55 5.34
N PHE A 515 11.78 -22.65 4.10
CA PHE A 515 11.02 -22.38 2.87
C PHE A 515 9.68 -23.14 2.81
N GLU A 516 9.67 -24.43 3.14
CA GLU A 516 8.44 -25.24 3.13
C GLU A 516 7.41 -24.77 4.16
N LYS A 517 7.87 -24.43 5.37
CA LYS A 517 7.00 -23.88 6.42
C LYS A 517 6.41 -22.54 6.00
N ILE A 518 7.21 -21.71 5.34
CA ILE A 518 6.77 -20.39 4.84
C ILE A 518 5.72 -20.56 3.75
N ILE A 519 5.95 -21.43 2.76
CA ILE A 519 4.94 -21.74 1.74
C ILE A 519 3.64 -22.24 2.40
N SER A 520 3.75 -23.19 3.33
CA SER A 520 2.60 -23.77 4.02
C SER A 520 1.80 -22.69 4.77
N SER A 521 2.48 -21.77 5.46
CA SER A 521 1.83 -20.64 6.13
C SER A 521 1.13 -19.70 5.14
N GLN A 522 1.75 -19.39 4.01
CA GLN A 522 1.17 -18.53 2.96
C GLN A 522 -0.05 -19.18 2.31
N LEU A 523 -0.02 -20.51 2.10
CA LEU A 523 -1.16 -21.27 1.60
C LEU A 523 -2.31 -21.29 2.62
N LYS A 524 -2.00 -21.44 3.91
CA LYS A 524 -2.99 -21.36 5.01
C LYS A 524 -3.63 -19.97 5.09
N ASP A 525 -2.85 -18.90 5.02
CA ASP A 525 -3.34 -17.51 4.96
C ASP A 525 -4.32 -17.33 3.77
N LEU A 526 -3.93 -17.83 2.60
CA LEU A 526 -4.74 -17.74 1.39
C LEU A 526 -6.02 -18.59 1.49
N GLU A 527 -5.95 -19.77 2.09
CA GLU A 527 -7.10 -20.63 2.33
C GLU A 527 -8.10 -20.01 3.31
N GLN A 528 -7.61 -19.42 4.41
CA GLN A 528 -8.44 -18.66 5.35
C GLN A 528 -9.15 -17.50 4.64
N LEU A 529 -8.44 -16.75 3.79
CA LEU A 529 -9.04 -15.69 2.98
C LEU A 529 -10.13 -16.23 2.04
N PHE A 530 -9.89 -17.36 1.36
CA PHE A 530 -10.92 -17.99 0.55
C PHE A 530 -12.14 -18.41 1.37
N ASN A 531 -11.93 -18.97 2.56
CA ASN A 531 -13.01 -19.43 3.42
C ASN A 531 -13.83 -18.27 4.00
N ALA A 532 -13.19 -17.15 4.35
CA ALA A 532 -13.86 -15.95 4.83
C ALA A 532 -14.72 -15.28 3.74
N VAL A 533 -14.27 -15.34 2.48
CA VAL A 533 -14.99 -14.78 1.34
C VAL A 533 -16.12 -15.72 0.85
N GLY A 534 -15.95 -17.03 1.04
CA GLY A 534 -16.91 -18.05 0.62
C GLY A 534 -17.04 -18.14 -0.90
N ASP A 535 -18.15 -18.72 -1.38
CA ASP A 535 -18.40 -18.94 -2.82
C ASP A 535 -18.84 -17.68 -3.58
N SER A 536 -19.02 -16.55 -2.88
CA SER A 536 -19.58 -15.32 -3.45
C SER A 536 -18.70 -14.09 -3.15
N PRO A 537 -17.51 -14.00 -3.77
CA PRO A 537 -16.60 -12.89 -3.54
C PRO A 537 -17.23 -11.56 -3.92
N LYS A 538 -16.91 -10.50 -3.18
CA LYS A 538 -17.26 -9.11 -3.53
C LYS A 538 -16.14 -8.50 -4.37
N GLU A 539 -16.43 -7.38 -5.03
CA GLU A 539 -15.47 -6.72 -5.91
C GLU A 539 -14.18 -6.30 -5.18
N LYS A 540 -14.29 -5.84 -3.93
CA LYS A 540 -13.12 -5.51 -3.11
C LYS A 540 -12.21 -6.72 -2.83
N ASP A 541 -12.77 -7.92 -2.81
CA ASP A 541 -12.04 -9.16 -2.53
C ASP A 541 -11.19 -9.59 -3.73
N CYS A 542 -11.55 -9.11 -4.94
CA CYS A 542 -10.84 -9.40 -6.16
C CYS A 542 -9.39 -8.95 -6.14
N ILE A 543 -9.07 -7.81 -5.50
CA ILE A 543 -7.68 -7.32 -5.50
C ILE A 543 -6.77 -8.26 -4.70
N LYS A 544 -7.13 -8.52 -3.44
CA LYS A 544 -6.32 -9.34 -2.52
C LYS A 544 -6.25 -10.80 -2.95
N LEU A 545 -7.38 -11.39 -3.32
CA LEU A 545 -7.40 -12.80 -3.72
C LEU A 545 -6.75 -13.01 -5.11
N LYS A 546 -6.85 -12.04 -6.03
CA LYS A 546 -6.14 -12.12 -7.32
C LYS A 546 -4.64 -12.06 -7.14
N GLU A 547 -4.12 -11.20 -6.26
CA GLU A 547 -2.68 -11.19 -5.90
C GLU A 547 -2.22 -12.58 -5.41
N GLY A 548 -3.01 -13.26 -4.58
CA GLY A 548 -2.71 -14.63 -4.12
C GLY A 548 -2.76 -15.69 -5.24
N CYS A 549 -3.78 -15.63 -6.10
CA CYS A 549 -3.93 -16.54 -7.24
C CYS A 549 -2.84 -16.35 -8.30
N GLU A 550 -2.51 -15.11 -8.65
CA GLU A 550 -1.49 -14.78 -9.66
C GLU A 550 -0.06 -14.82 -9.11
N GLY A 551 0.10 -14.82 -7.79
CA GLY A 551 1.36 -15.01 -7.08
C GLY A 551 1.62 -16.48 -6.73
N ILE A 552 1.50 -16.82 -5.44
CA ILE A 552 1.98 -18.10 -4.89
C ILE A 552 1.35 -19.32 -5.56
N LEU A 553 0.04 -19.32 -5.84
CA LEU A 553 -0.62 -20.49 -6.44
C LEU A 553 -0.17 -20.73 -7.87
N LYS A 554 -0.04 -19.66 -8.66
CA LYS A 554 0.50 -19.71 -10.02
C LYS A 554 1.96 -20.18 -10.01
N ASP A 555 2.76 -19.69 -9.06
CA ASP A 555 4.18 -20.05 -8.95
C ASP A 555 4.37 -21.52 -8.53
N LEU A 556 3.50 -22.03 -7.66
CA LEU A 556 3.40 -23.46 -7.34
C LEU A 556 2.79 -24.28 -8.48
N GLY A 557 2.19 -23.62 -9.48
CA GLY A 557 1.45 -24.23 -10.58
C GLY A 557 0.28 -25.08 -10.10
N LEU A 558 -0.37 -24.65 -9.02
CA LEU A 558 -1.59 -25.23 -8.50
C LEU A 558 -2.77 -24.61 -9.26
N ASN A 559 -3.46 -25.43 -10.06
CA ASN A 559 -4.75 -25.04 -10.62
C ASN A 559 -5.81 -25.14 -9.54
N ASN A 560 -5.99 -24.06 -8.78
CA ASN A 560 -7.01 -23.98 -7.75
C ASN A 560 -8.36 -23.60 -8.38
N GLU A 561 -9.36 -24.47 -8.27
CA GLU A 561 -10.72 -24.23 -8.76
C GLU A 561 -11.31 -22.92 -8.18
N LYS A 562 -11.00 -22.60 -6.91
CA LYS A 562 -11.41 -21.34 -6.27
C LYS A 562 -10.84 -20.11 -6.99
N CYS A 563 -9.59 -20.19 -7.48
CA CYS A 563 -8.98 -19.10 -8.26
C CYS A 563 -9.61 -18.94 -9.64
N VAL A 564 -9.99 -20.03 -10.30
CA VAL A 564 -10.69 -19.96 -11.59
C VAL A 564 -12.04 -19.28 -11.41
N LYS A 565 -12.85 -19.76 -10.44
CA LYS A 565 -14.15 -19.15 -10.11
C LYS A 565 -14.03 -17.69 -9.71
N LEU A 566 -13.05 -17.35 -8.89
CA LEU A 566 -12.76 -15.97 -8.51
C LEU A 566 -12.44 -15.12 -9.73
N LYS A 567 -11.54 -15.57 -10.62
CA LYS A 567 -11.16 -14.84 -11.82
C LYS A 567 -12.37 -14.57 -12.72
N GLU A 568 -13.20 -15.57 -12.96
CA GLU A 568 -14.45 -15.42 -13.71
C GLU A 568 -15.39 -14.41 -13.05
N ARG A 569 -15.54 -14.48 -11.72
CA ARG A 569 -16.40 -13.58 -10.96
C ARG A 569 -15.88 -12.14 -10.94
N CYS A 570 -14.58 -11.94 -10.83
CA CYS A 570 -13.93 -10.62 -10.87
C CYS A 570 -14.02 -10.00 -12.26
N GLU A 571 -13.83 -10.79 -13.32
CA GLU A 571 -14.08 -10.32 -14.68
C GLU A 571 -15.56 -9.96 -14.88
N TYR A 572 -16.49 -10.76 -14.35
CA TYR A 572 -17.91 -10.41 -14.37
C TYR A 572 -18.20 -9.06 -13.69
N PHE A 573 -17.55 -8.75 -12.56
CA PHE A 573 -17.68 -7.45 -11.89
C PHE A 573 -17.16 -6.28 -12.73
N ARG A 574 -16.03 -6.46 -13.43
CA ARG A 574 -15.51 -5.47 -14.37
C ARG A 574 -16.47 -5.27 -15.54
N VAL A 575 -16.88 -6.35 -16.19
CA VAL A 575 -17.73 -6.31 -17.40
C VAL A 575 -19.11 -5.71 -17.11
N ARG A 576 -19.76 -6.05 -15.98
CA ARG A 576 -21.06 -5.45 -15.64
C ARG A 576 -20.98 -3.95 -15.38
N LYS A 577 -19.84 -3.43 -14.88
CA LYS A 577 -19.61 -1.98 -14.74
C LYS A 577 -19.48 -1.31 -16.11
N GLU A 578 -18.73 -1.91 -17.03
CA GLU A 578 -18.61 -1.42 -18.40
C GLU A 578 -19.97 -1.39 -19.12
N LEU A 579 -20.76 -2.47 -18.97
CA LEU A 579 -22.12 -2.54 -19.50
C LEU A 579 -23.02 -1.43 -18.93
N LYS A 580 -22.98 -1.18 -17.60
CA LYS A 580 -23.72 -0.08 -16.97
C LYS A 580 -23.45 1.24 -17.70
N TYR A 581 -22.18 1.61 -17.84
CA TYR A 581 -21.81 2.87 -18.50
C TYR A 581 -22.14 2.87 -20.00
N ALA A 582 -22.11 1.71 -20.67
CA ALA A 582 -22.55 1.60 -22.06
C ALA A 582 -24.04 1.91 -22.19
N PHE A 583 -24.90 1.39 -21.31
CA PHE A 583 -26.33 1.72 -21.29
C PHE A 583 -26.59 3.19 -20.94
N LEU A 584 -25.88 3.74 -19.95
CA LEU A 584 -26.02 5.16 -19.58
C LEU A 584 -25.67 6.11 -20.73
N LYS A 585 -24.68 5.76 -21.56
CA LYS A 585 -24.28 6.54 -22.75
C LYS A 585 -25.35 6.54 -23.87
N GLU A 586 -26.27 5.57 -23.87
CA GLU A 586 -27.37 5.54 -24.85
C GLU A 586 -28.45 6.58 -24.53
N GLU A 587 -28.40 7.24 -23.36
CA GLU A 587 -29.38 8.25 -22.91
C GLU A 587 -30.83 7.72 -22.95
N SER A 588 -31.02 6.42 -22.67
CA SER A 588 -32.31 5.71 -22.66
C SER A 588 -32.79 5.40 -21.24
N ASP A 589 -34.01 4.86 -21.12
CA ASP A 589 -34.61 4.39 -19.86
C ASP A 589 -34.31 2.90 -19.56
N ALA A 590 -33.30 2.34 -20.23
CA ALA A 590 -32.97 0.92 -20.13
C ALA A 590 -32.66 0.47 -18.69
N LEU A 591 -32.11 1.34 -17.84
CA LEU A 591 -31.78 1.04 -16.43
C LEU A 591 -32.81 1.60 -15.44
N ALA A 592 -34.00 2.00 -15.88
CA ALA A 592 -35.02 2.55 -14.98
C ALA A 592 -35.60 1.50 -14.02
N ASP A 593 -35.75 0.28 -14.51
CA ASP A 593 -36.20 -0.87 -13.74
C ASP A 593 -35.61 -2.17 -14.29
N ASN A 594 -35.73 -3.25 -13.52
CA ASN A 594 -35.17 -4.55 -13.87
C ASN A 594 -35.78 -5.13 -15.14
N GLN A 595 -37.07 -4.88 -15.44
CA GLN A 595 -37.72 -5.46 -16.62
C GLN A 595 -37.20 -4.81 -17.91
N LYS A 596 -37.11 -3.47 -17.93
CA LYS A 596 -36.52 -2.72 -19.05
C LYS A 596 -35.07 -3.10 -19.26
N CYS A 597 -34.31 -3.23 -18.18
CA CYS A 597 -32.91 -3.62 -18.25
C CYS A 597 -32.76 -5.02 -18.86
N MET A 598 -33.53 -6.00 -18.39
CA MET A 598 -33.43 -7.37 -18.90
C MET A 598 -33.78 -7.44 -20.39
N LYS A 599 -34.79 -6.68 -20.84
CA LYS A 599 -35.14 -6.58 -22.26
C LYS A 599 -33.99 -5.99 -23.07
N ALA A 600 -33.47 -4.84 -22.66
CA ALA A 600 -32.40 -4.14 -23.37
C ALA A 600 -31.08 -4.94 -23.38
N LEU A 601 -30.74 -5.61 -22.28
CA LEU A 601 -29.58 -6.49 -22.18
C LEU A 601 -29.73 -7.73 -23.07
N LYS A 602 -30.91 -8.36 -23.08
CA LYS A 602 -31.19 -9.50 -23.98
C LYS A 602 -31.03 -9.12 -25.44
N ASP A 603 -31.64 -8.01 -25.87
CA ASP A 603 -31.52 -7.52 -27.25
C ASP A 603 -30.05 -7.25 -27.65
N LYS A 604 -29.21 -6.83 -26.71
CA LYS A 604 -27.78 -6.59 -26.91
C LYS A 604 -26.99 -7.91 -26.98
N CYS A 605 -27.30 -8.87 -26.11
CA CYS A 605 -26.72 -10.21 -26.09
C CYS A 605 -27.04 -11.01 -27.37
N ASP A 606 -28.26 -10.89 -27.90
CA ASP A 606 -28.70 -11.55 -29.14
C ASP A 606 -27.97 -10.99 -30.38
N LYS A 607 -27.50 -9.73 -30.33
CA LYS A 607 -26.70 -9.11 -31.38
C LYS A 607 -25.22 -9.51 -31.33
N LEU A 608 -24.69 -9.79 -30.13
CA LEU A 608 -23.28 -10.10 -29.90
C LEU A 608 -22.92 -11.57 -30.17
N SER A 609 -23.90 -12.48 -30.21
CA SER A 609 -23.71 -13.94 -30.30
C SER A 609 -23.22 -14.47 -31.66
N LYS A 610 -22.74 -13.60 -32.56
CA LYS A 610 -22.11 -13.96 -33.84
C LYS A 610 -20.65 -13.49 -33.89
N GLY A 611 -19.71 -14.29 -33.39
CA GLY A 611 -18.33 -14.32 -33.93
C GLY A 611 -17.12 -14.06 -33.04
N GLU A 612 -17.24 -13.62 -31.78
CA GLU A 612 -16.06 -13.39 -30.91
C GLU A 612 -16.20 -14.08 -29.54
N GLU A 613 -15.09 -14.52 -28.94
CA GLU A 613 -15.00 -14.98 -27.54
C GLU A 613 -15.52 -13.88 -26.61
N ASN A 614 -16.82 -13.93 -26.32
CA ASN A 614 -17.54 -12.80 -25.77
C ASN A 614 -17.26 -12.63 -24.27
N LEU A 615 -16.55 -11.56 -23.91
CA LEU A 615 -16.39 -11.07 -22.52
C LEU A 615 -17.74 -10.88 -21.80
N TYR A 616 -18.84 -10.70 -22.56
CA TYR A 616 -20.19 -10.52 -22.05
C TYR A 616 -20.95 -11.82 -21.74
N ARG A 617 -20.38 -13.00 -22.03
CA ARG A 617 -21.08 -14.30 -21.90
C ARG A 617 -21.68 -14.52 -20.51
N VAL A 618 -20.93 -14.21 -19.45
CA VAL A 618 -21.42 -14.39 -18.06
C VAL A 618 -22.57 -13.43 -17.77
N SER A 619 -22.47 -12.16 -18.16
CA SER A 619 -23.55 -11.18 -17.98
C SER A 619 -24.80 -11.50 -18.80
N CYS A 620 -24.64 -12.05 -20.00
CA CYS A 620 -25.74 -12.50 -20.84
C CYS A 620 -26.43 -13.76 -20.30
N ASN A 621 -25.70 -14.63 -19.60
CA ASN A 621 -26.26 -15.80 -18.93
C ASN A 621 -26.96 -15.44 -17.60
N SER A 622 -26.52 -14.37 -16.93
CA SER A 622 -27.04 -13.92 -15.63
C SER A 622 -27.79 -12.59 -15.76
N LEU A 623 -28.80 -12.51 -16.63
CA LEU A 623 -29.53 -11.27 -16.93
C LEU A 623 -30.11 -10.60 -15.68
N GLU A 624 -30.78 -11.38 -14.83
CA GLU A 624 -31.44 -10.85 -13.63
C GLU A 624 -30.41 -10.27 -12.64
N GLU A 625 -29.33 -11.01 -12.36
CA GLU A 625 -28.28 -10.58 -11.45
C GLU A 625 -27.56 -9.32 -11.98
N THR A 626 -27.23 -9.32 -13.27
CA THR A 626 -26.58 -8.19 -13.93
C THR A 626 -27.46 -6.95 -13.88
N CYS A 627 -28.75 -7.09 -14.18
CA CYS A 627 -29.69 -5.98 -14.17
C CYS A 627 -29.99 -5.45 -12.78
N LYS A 628 -30.15 -6.33 -11.77
CA LYS A 628 -30.28 -5.90 -10.37
C LYS A 628 -29.12 -5.00 -9.96
N PHE A 629 -27.89 -5.38 -10.30
CA PHE A 629 -26.71 -4.55 -10.06
C PHE A 629 -26.76 -3.22 -10.83
N MET A 630 -26.91 -3.26 -12.16
CA MET A 630 -26.85 -2.04 -12.99
C MET A 630 -27.94 -1.04 -12.65
N VAL A 631 -29.17 -1.49 -12.41
CA VAL A 631 -30.31 -0.65 -12.02
C VAL A 631 -30.10 -0.04 -10.64
N SER A 632 -29.66 -0.84 -9.66
CA SER A 632 -29.36 -0.35 -8.30
C SER A 632 -28.26 0.72 -8.32
N GLU A 633 -27.19 0.48 -9.06
CA GLU A 633 -26.08 1.41 -9.23
C GLU A 633 -26.49 2.69 -9.97
N ALA A 634 -27.31 2.57 -11.02
CA ALA A 634 -27.84 3.73 -11.74
C ALA A 634 -28.69 4.62 -10.81
N LYS A 635 -29.55 4.02 -9.97
CA LYS A 635 -30.33 4.75 -8.97
C LYS A 635 -29.43 5.46 -7.95
N ASN A 636 -28.43 4.76 -7.43
CA ASN A 636 -27.44 5.34 -6.52
C ASN A 636 -26.71 6.53 -7.17
N HIS A 637 -26.27 6.39 -8.43
CA HIS A 637 -25.65 7.48 -9.19
C HIS A 637 -26.59 8.69 -9.36
N CYS A 638 -27.90 8.47 -9.50
CA CYS A 638 -28.88 9.55 -9.58
C CYS A 638 -28.98 10.32 -8.26
N ASP A 639 -29.05 9.60 -7.14
CA ASP A 639 -29.13 10.21 -5.81
C ASP A 639 -27.84 10.98 -5.50
N ILE A 640 -26.68 10.40 -5.80
CA ILE A 640 -25.37 11.05 -5.68
C ILE A 640 -25.30 12.30 -6.56
N LEU A 641 -25.71 12.22 -7.83
CA LEU A 641 -25.70 13.37 -8.73
C LEU A 641 -26.57 14.50 -8.19
N LYS A 642 -27.79 14.20 -7.73
CA LYS A 642 -28.71 15.17 -7.14
C LYS A 642 -28.08 15.85 -5.93
N ASN A 643 -27.55 15.07 -4.99
CA ASN A 643 -26.94 15.57 -3.76
C ASN A 643 -25.69 16.42 -4.07
N ASN A 644 -24.80 15.94 -4.93
CA ASN A 644 -23.61 16.67 -5.35
C ASN A 644 -23.97 17.99 -6.07
N MET A 645 -25.02 18.00 -6.90
CA MET A 645 -25.49 19.22 -7.56
C MET A 645 -26.00 20.27 -6.56
N GLN A 646 -26.73 19.82 -5.54
CA GLN A 646 -27.25 20.68 -4.46
C GLN A 646 -26.11 21.21 -3.59
N GLU A 647 -25.22 20.33 -3.14
CA GLU A 647 -24.09 20.67 -2.28
C GLU A 647 -23.16 21.69 -2.94
N HIS A 648 -22.84 21.48 -4.21
CA HIS A 648 -21.98 22.41 -4.97
C HIS A 648 -22.74 23.63 -5.53
N LYS A 649 -24.04 23.79 -5.21
CA LYS A 649 -24.91 24.88 -5.66
C LYS A 649 -24.83 25.10 -7.18
N ILE A 650 -24.88 24.01 -7.95
CA ILE A 650 -24.66 24.04 -9.41
C ILE A 650 -25.72 24.89 -10.13
N LEU A 651 -26.97 24.83 -9.67
CA LEU A 651 -28.06 25.60 -10.26
C LEU A 651 -27.86 27.11 -10.06
N ASP A 652 -27.40 27.53 -8.88
CA ASP A 652 -27.14 28.95 -8.60
C ASP A 652 -25.97 29.47 -9.43
N LYS A 653 -24.89 28.68 -9.54
CA LYS A 653 -23.71 28.99 -10.37
C LYS A 653 -23.98 29.00 -11.87
N THR A 654 -25.16 28.57 -12.32
CA THR A 654 -25.57 28.65 -13.73
C THR A 654 -26.53 29.81 -14.00
N LYS A 655 -27.03 30.49 -12.96
CA LYS A 655 -27.85 31.70 -13.08
C LYS A 655 -26.95 32.95 -12.99
N GLY A 656 -26.70 33.62 -14.12
CA GLY A 656 -26.00 34.92 -14.14
C GLY A 656 -24.48 34.90 -13.93
N SER A 657 -23.82 33.74 -14.07
CA SER A 657 -22.37 33.60 -13.93
C SER A 657 -21.61 33.77 -15.27
N ASN A 658 -20.28 33.93 -15.21
CA ASN A 658 -19.39 33.97 -16.38
C ASN A 658 -19.68 32.83 -17.38
N GLN A 659 -19.88 33.15 -18.67
CA GLN A 659 -20.22 32.21 -19.74
C GLN A 659 -19.24 31.03 -19.84
N THR A 660 -17.96 31.23 -19.49
CA THR A 660 -16.95 30.15 -19.45
C THR A 660 -17.23 29.14 -18.33
N LEU A 661 -17.64 29.61 -17.16
CA LEU A 661 -18.01 28.76 -16.03
C LEU A 661 -19.30 27.99 -16.35
N VAL A 662 -20.31 28.67 -16.92
CA VAL A 662 -21.56 28.03 -17.36
C VAL A 662 -21.28 26.94 -18.40
N LYS A 663 -20.43 27.22 -19.41
CA LYS A 663 -19.99 26.23 -20.41
C LYS A 663 -19.33 25.01 -19.76
N LYS A 664 -18.44 25.21 -18.79
CA LYS A 664 -17.80 24.12 -18.03
C LYS A 664 -18.84 23.30 -17.27
N LEU A 665 -19.72 23.95 -16.51
CA LEU A 665 -20.74 23.27 -15.71
C LEU A 665 -21.76 22.51 -16.56
N CYS A 666 -22.24 23.12 -17.65
CA CYS A 666 -23.16 22.49 -18.59
C CYS A 666 -22.53 21.29 -19.33
N THR A 667 -21.25 21.37 -19.66
CA THR A 667 -20.53 20.26 -20.29
C THR A 667 -20.35 19.11 -19.31
N THR A 668 -19.88 19.39 -18.09
CA THR A 668 -19.65 18.36 -17.07
C THR A 668 -20.96 17.80 -16.52
N TRP A 669 -21.74 18.60 -15.80
CA TRP A 669 -22.95 18.17 -15.10
C TRP A 669 -24.11 17.87 -16.04
N GLY A 670 -24.26 18.67 -17.11
CA GLY A 670 -25.33 18.47 -18.08
C GLY A 670 -25.20 17.16 -18.85
N SER A 671 -23.98 16.66 -19.08
CA SER A 671 -23.76 15.35 -19.69
C SER A 671 -24.27 14.21 -18.80
N TYR A 672 -23.93 14.22 -17.51
CA TYR A 672 -24.43 13.22 -16.54
C TYR A 672 -25.95 13.30 -16.37
N CYS A 673 -26.52 14.52 -16.36
CA CYS A 673 -27.96 14.68 -16.34
C CYS A 673 -28.64 14.02 -17.55
N ARG A 674 -28.08 14.12 -18.77
CA ARG A 674 -28.67 13.43 -19.94
C ARG A 674 -28.59 11.91 -19.82
N GLN A 675 -27.45 11.38 -19.38
CA GLN A 675 -27.23 9.94 -19.23
C GLN A 675 -28.17 9.30 -18.17
N LEU A 676 -28.50 10.03 -17.11
CA LEU A 676 -29.23 9.47 -15.97
C LEU A 676 -30.72 9.85 -15.92
N MET A 677 -31.15 11.01 -16.46
CA MET A 677 -32.51 11.52 -16.22
C MET A 677 -33.65 10.63 -16.72
N GLU A 678 -33.42 9.82 -17.76
CA GLU A 678 -34.42 8.87 -18.27
C GLU A 678 -34.48 7.59 -17.42
N ASN A 679 -33.40 7.25 -16.72
CA ASN A 679 -33.33 6.09 -15.83
C ASN A 679 -33.95 6.37 -14.46
N CYS A 680 -33.96 7.61 -13.99
CA CYS A 680 -34.48 7.98 -12.66
C CYS A 680 -35.24 9.31 -12.72
N PRO A 681 -36.37 9.36 -13.46
CA PRO A 681 -37.11 10.59 -13.68
C PRO A 681 -37.65 11.19 -12.39
N ASP A 682 -38.05 10.37 -11.42
CA ASP A 682 -38.57 10.88 -10.15
C ASP A 682 -37.50 11.59 -9.32
N THR A 683 -36.25 11.12 -9.35
CA THR A 683 -35.12 11.75 -8.63
C THR A 683 -34.62 13.01 -9.33
N LEU A 684 -34.50 12.98 -10.67
CA LEU A 684 -33.78 14.01 -11.42
C LEU A 684 -34.66 14.98 -12.22
N LYS A 685 -35.89 14.58 -12.58
CA LYS A 685 -36.84 15.41 -13.34
C LYS A 685 -37.95 16.04 -12.49
N LYS A 686 -38.34 15.43 -11.37
CA LYS A 686 -39.39 15.97 -10.49
C LYS A 686 -38.77 16.70 -9.28
N GLY A 687 -39.40 17.79 -8.84
CA GLY A 687 -39.03 18.54 -7.63
C GLY A 687 -39.58 17.91 -6.36
N SER A 688 -39.16 18.41 -5.20
CA SER A 688 -39.39 17.78 -3.90
C SER A 688 -40.82 17.94 -3.38
N ASN A 689 -41.54 19.02 -3.75
CA ASN A 689 -42.75 19.44 -3.02
C ASN A 689 -44.02 19.72 -3.85
N SER A 690 -44.09 19.37 -5.15
CA SER A 690 -45.37 19.35 -5.90
C SER A 690 -45.27 18.65 -7.26
N HIS A 691 -46.41 18.27 -7.85
CA HIS A 691 -46.49 17.75 -9.22
C HIS A 691 -45.94 18.71 -10.31
N ASN A 692 -45.68 19.98 -9.99
CA ASN A 692 -45.30 21.03 -10.95
C ASN A 692 -43.87 21.60 -10.74
N GLU A 693 -43.12 21.13 -9.75
CA GLU A 693 -41.75 21.62 -9.52
C GLU A 693 -40.74 20.83 -10.38
N LYS A 694 -39.84 21.54 -11.08
CA LYS A 694 -38.82 20.89 -11.94
C LYS A 694 -37.68 20.35 -11.08
N GLY A 695 -37.25 19.13 -11.35
CA GLY A 695 -36.07 18.51 -10.73
C GLY A 695 -34.76 19.15 -11.19
N VAL A 696 -33.68 18.89 -10.44
CA VAL A 696 -32.37 19.56 -10.61
C VAL A 696 -31.80 19.43 -12.02
N CYS A 697 -31.96 18.29 -12.68
CA CYS A 697 -31.44 18.09 -14.03
C CYS A 697 -32.28 18.77 -15.11
N LEU A 698 -33.61 18.88 -14.92
CA LEU A 698 -34.44 19.67 -15.83
C LEU A 698 -34.13 21.17 -15.71
N GLN A 699 -33.96 21.68 -14.49
CA GLN A 699 -33.56 23.06 -14.28
C GLN A 699 -32.19 23.36 -14.91
N LEU A 700 -31.20 22.47 -14.70
CA LEU A 700 -29.88 22.62 -15.34
C LEU A 700 -29.99 22.58 -16.87
N LYS A 701 -30.79 21.65 -17.42
CA LYS A 701 -31.02 21.56 -18.87
C LYS A 701 -31.57 22.88 -19.43
N GLU A 702 -32.45 23.56 -18.70
CA GLU A 702 -32.99 24.86 -19.08
C GLU A 702 -31.95 25.98 -19.02
N ASN A 703 -31.19 26.07 -17.92
CA ASN A 703 -30.11 27.05 -17.79
C ASN A 703 -29.03 26.88 -18.86
N CYS A 704 -28.80 25.65 -19.31
CA CYS A 704 -27.81 25.32 -20.34
C CYS A 704 -28.34 25.47 -21.78
N LYS A 705 -29.63 25.75 -22.01
CA LYS A 705 -30.20 25.90 -23.36
C LYS A 705 -29.43 26.90 -24.24
N PRO A 706 -29.09 28.12 -23.77
CA PRO A 706 -28.37 29.10 -24.59
C PRO A 706 -27.02 28.57 -25.10
N PHE A 707 -26.29 27.85 -24.23
CA PHE A 707 -25.00 27.24 -24.57
C PHE A 707 -25.10 26.16 -25.66
N TRP A 708 -26.10 25.27 -25.59
CA TRP A 708 -26.25 24.22 -26.59
C TRP A 708 -26.74 24.74 -27.94
N VAL A 709 -27.41 25.90 -27.96
CA VAL A 709 -27.77 26.61 -29.18
C VAL A 709 -26.53 27.25 -29.82
N GLU A 710 -25.69 27.93 -29.04
CA GLU A 710 -24.39 28.49 -29.51
C GLU A 710 -23.46 27.39 -30.06
N LYS A 711 -23.33 26.25 -29.38
CA LYS A 711 -22.49 25.13 -29.84
C LYS A 711 -22.94 24.56 -31.20
N LYS A 712 -24.26 24.46 -31.44
CA LYS A 712 -24.81 24.02 -32.73
C LYS A 712 -24.60 25.05 -33.86
N VAL A 713 -24.29 26.30 -33.53
CA VAL A 713 -23.94 27.36 -34.49
C VAL A 713 -22.44 27.34 -34.78
N GLU A 714 -21.58 27.07 -33.79
CA GLU A 714 -20.13 26.90 -33.95
C GLU A 714 -19.73 25.62 -34.71
N ASP A 715 -20.47 24.51 -34.53
CA ASP A 715 -20.18 23.21 -35.17
C ASP A 715 -20.75 23.07 -36.61
N LYS A 716 -21.36 24.13 -37.18
CA LYS A 716 -21.77 24.13 -38.60
C LYS A 716 -20.55 24.39 -39.49
N PRO A 717 -20.26 23.55 -40.51
CA PRO A 717 -19.24 23.89 -41.49
C PRO A 717 -19.69 25.14 -42.24
N ALA A 718 -18.77 26.10 -42.42
CA ALA A 718 -18.97 27.18 -43.38
C ALA A 718 -19.23 26.54 -44.75
N LYS A 719 -20.44 26.75 -45.30
CA LYS A 719 -20.77 26.26 -46.64
C LYS A 719 -19.86 26.93 -47.65
N GLU A 720 -19.17 26.12 -48.44
CA GLU A 720 -18.58 26.48 -49.72
C GLU A 720 -19.69 27.08 -50.61
N GLU A 721 -19.50 28.33 -51.05
CA GLU A 721 -20.13 28.83 -52.26
C GLU A 721 -19.19 28.49 -53.44
N GLU A 722 -19.55 27.46 -54.21
CA GLU A 722 -18.91 27.19 -55.49
C GLU A 722 -19.46 28.11 -56.60
N LYS A 723 -18.55 28.96 -57.08
CA LYS A 723 -18.26 29.33 -58.48
C LYS A 723 -19.39 29.78 -59.42
N LYS A 724 -19.19 30.99 -59.96
CA LYS A 724 -19.18 31.18 -61.41
C LYS A 724 -17.83 31.76 -61.85
N VAL A 725 -17.22 31.06 -62.81
CA VAL A 725 -15.99 31.41 -63.53
C VAL A 725 -16.37 32.29 -64.72
N GLU A 726 -15.61 33.35 -64.98
CA GLU A 726 -15.40 33.88 -66.34
C GLU A 726 -13.97 34.46 -66.46
N ASP A 727 -13.32 34.10 -67.57
CA ASP A 727 -11.91 34.25 -67.90
C ASP A 727 -11.45 35.69 -68.20
N LYS A 728 -10.21 36.04 -67.80
CA LYS A 728 -9.13 36.53 -68.72
C LYS A 728 -7.79 36.83 -67.99
N PRO A 729 -6.63 36.76 -68.68
CA PRO A 729 -5.31 36.68 -68.05
C PRO A 729 -4.47 37.98 -68.11
N ALA A 730 -3.35 37.92 -67.37
CA ALA A 730 -2.09 38.67 -67.48
C ALA A 730 -1.97 40.01 -66.70
N LYS A 731 -1.01 40.09 -65.75
CA LYS A 731 0.38 40.53 -65.98
C LYS A 731 1.19 40.58 -64.67
N GLU A 732 2.49 40.36 -64.83
CA GLU A 732 3.58 40.53 -63.86
C GLU A 732 3.66 41.95 -63.28
N GLU A 733 4.18 42.08 -62.06
CA GLU A 733 5.30 42.98 -61.79
C GLU A 733 6.02 42.60 -60.48
N GLU A 734 7.29 42.25 -60.63
CA GLU A 734 8.28 42.16 -59.56
C GLU A 734 8.55 43.55 -58.95
N LYS A 735 8.75 43.62 -57.63
CA LYS A 735 9.77 44.51 -57.07
C LYS A 735 10.44 43.89 -55.86
N LYS A 736 11.77 43.94 -55.93
CA LYS A 736 12.78 43.24 -55.15
C LYS A 736 13.58 44.32 -54.36
N VAL A 737 14.21 43.90 -53.24
CA VAL A 737 15.51 44.40 -52.70
C VAL A 737 15.41 45.68 -51.80
N GLU A 738 16.06 45.87 -50.62
CA GLU A 738 17.27 45.30 -49.97
C GLU A 738 17.34 45.62 -48.43
N ASP A 739 18.06 44.75 -47.71
CA ASP A 739 18.92 44.83 -46.49
C ASP A 739 18.79 45.81 -45.28
N LYS A 740 18.62 45.20 -44.08
CA LYS A 740 19.34 45.25 -42.75
C LYS A 740 20.30 46.42 -42.37
N PRO A 741 20.73 46.58 -41.08
CA PRO A 741 20.27 46.00 -39.79
C PRO A 741 20.23 47.02 -38.60
N SER A 742 19.49 46.73 -37.51
CA SER A 742 19.82 47.29 -36.19
C SER A 742 19.38 46.37 -35.04
N LYS A 743 20.31 46.19 -34.09
CA LYS A 743 20.17 45.45 -32.83
C LYS A 743 19.18 46.15 -31.89
N GLU A 744 18.33 45.39 -31.18
CA GLU A 744 18.23 45.44 -29.72
C GLU A 744 17.25 44.40 -29.14
N GLU A 745 17.70 43.80 -28.02
CA GLU A 745 16.95 43.22 -26.89
C GLU A 745 15.99 42.02 -27.11
N VAL A 746 16.51 40.82 -26.80
CA VAL A 746 15.70 39.63 -26.49
C VAL A 746 15.16 39.75 -25.07
N LYS A 747 13.88 40.09 -24.94
CA LYS A 747 13.04 39.71 -23.80
C LYS A 747 12.62 38.24 -23.95
N PRO A 748 12.56 37.42 -22.89
CA PRO A 748 12.07 36.06 -22.98
C PRO A 748 10.59 36.09 -23.35
N ASN A 749 10.27 35.56 -24.52
CA ASN A 749 8.95 35.67 -25.13
C ASN A 749 7.89 34.91 -24.33
N GLU A 750 6.75 35.58 -24.18
CA GLU A 750 5.45 35.01 -23.83
C GLU A 750 5.14 33.81 -24.74
N GLY A 751 4.69 32.71 -24.13
CA GLY A 751 4.40 31.47 -24.82
C GLY A 751 3.38 31.67 -25.94
N ILE A 752 3.76 31.24 -27.15
CA ILE A 752 2.87 31.11 -28.30
C ILE A 752 1.69 30.22 -27.90
N LYS A 753 0.49 30.80 -27.79
CA LYS A 753 -0.77 30.04 -27.64
C LYS A 753 -1.15 29.42 -28.97
N ILE A 754 -0.59 28.26 -29.27
CA ILE A 754 -1.02 27.43 -30.39
C ILE A 754 -2.38 26.81 -30.02
N LYS A 755 -3.42 27.07 -30.82
CA LYS A 755 -4.71 26.37 -30.67
C LYS A 755 -4.49 24.90 -31.02
N VAL A 756 -5.01 23.99 -30.19
CA VAL A 756 -4.87 22.52 -30.32
C VAL A 756 -5.17 22.01 -31.74
N THR A 757 -6.07 22.68 -32.46
CA THR A 757 -6.43 22.37 -33.85
C THR A 757 -5.28 22.59 -34.85
N GLU A 758 -4.37 23.52 -34.60
CA GLU A 758 -3.20 23.76 -35.46
C GLU A 758 -2.08 22.76 -35.18
N MET A 759 -1.91 22.31 -33.93
CA MET A 759 -1.01 21.20 -33.59
C MET A 759 -1.39 19.90 -34.32
N ILE A 760 -2.69 19.61 -34.44
CA ILE A 760 -3.18 18.44 -35.16
C ILE A 760 -2.89 18.55 -36.66
N LYS A 761 -3.04 19.73 -37.27
CA LYS A 761 -2.70 19.96 -38.68
C LYS A 761 -1.20 19.80 -38.95
N ILE A 762 -0.34 20.29 -38.05
CA ILE A 762 1.13 20.15 -38.17
C ILE A 762 1.54 18.68 -38.02
N MET A 763 0.91 17.92 -37.12
CA MET A 763 1.17 16.49 -36.96
C MET A 763 0.72 15.67 -38.19
N PHE A 764 -0.41 16.00 -38.82
CA PHE A 764 -0.87 15.32 -40.04
C PHE A 764 0.01 15.65 -41.26
N LEU A 765 0.48 16.89 -41.39
CA LEU A 765 1.43 17.27 -42.45
C LEU A 765 2.79 16.57 -42.31
N GLY A 766 3.29 16.37 -41.09
CA GLY A 766 4.52 15.62 -40.84
C GLY A 766 4.45 14.13 -41.19
N VAL A 767 3.27 13.51 -41.03
CA VAL A 767 3.03 12.10 -41.38
C VAL A 767 2.90 11.90 -42.90
N ILE A 768 2.36 12.88 -43.61
CA ILE A 768 2.24 12.81 -45.09
C ILE A 768 3.61 13.00 -45.76
N VAL A 769 4.46 13.90 -45.24
CA VAL A 769 5.81 14.13 -45.79
C VAL A 769 6.75 12.93 -45.55
N MET A 770 6.63 12.24 -44.41
CA MET A 770 7.40 11.00 -44.14
C MET A 770 6.87 9.76 -44.86
N GLY A 771 5.67 9.82 -45.47
CA GLY A 771 5.15 8.75 -46.32
C GLY A 771 5.49 8.92 -47.80
N MET A 772 6.10 10.05 -48.18
CA MET A 772 6.48 10.37 -49.57
C MET A 772 8.01 10.50 -49.77
N MET A 773 8.81 10.28 -48.73
CA MET A 773 10.24 9.96 -48.80
C MET A 773 10.44 8.49 -48.41
#